data_AF-A0A851G8Y5-F1
#
_entry.id   AF-A0A851G8Y5-F1
#
_cell.length_a   1.000
_cell.length_b   1.000
_cell.length_c   1.000
_cell.angle_alpha   90.00
_cell.angle_beta   90.00
_cell.angle_gamma   90.00
#
_symmetry.space_group_name_H-M   'P 1'
#
loop_
_entity.id
_entity.type
_entity.pdbx_description
1 polymer ?
#
loop_
_entity_poly.entity_id
_entity_poly.type
_entity_poly.pdbx_seq_one_letter_code
_entity_poly.pdbx_strand_id
1 'polypeptide(L)'
;MMATPLEEIARFPIVGDNAAIALKDLKQGTCIQNGEDVLELQHDVLTGHRFASEAIPRGSYITSWHYPFGKAACDIEAGEYLCNEHVLFRLSLQEDTRFTALKLPAEANFTDDIDAYSFDAGAWEAPAAVDEYQNSGSFMGYNRGARGTGTRNHLVILGTSATNAPLVEKLEHAFKDGIEGYEHVDAVVGLRHTEGAETNSVERERTLRTLSGLISNPNVGAVLSIESGLEGELTNEELEQWMRADGIPVDDMDIVWMKSHETFTRNLAAASKHVKSLLKQLNAHQRSERPLSELRIGLQCGASDAFSGVCGNVLSGSIAREVIRYGGSANLTETPELSGAEDYTLSSITEPEIAPRFLSMMSRFKEQLGWHGGKVDKNPSEGNLLGGLYNITLKSLGAAVKRDPDIPIRHLIEYSERMTQPGFYFMDGMGGDIASYTGQAAAACNIILFVTGRGTPTNSSIVPTVKIVNTTERYKLMADDIDINAGQYLDGKSMESLTSEAMDQVISIASGQKTLGEKRNQNIDLLWRQKYFQSSPDQKAESYASRFDGAPVACDLSSYKPIEIVFDGIQGPDRVMPKERIGLIIPTVGCSVATSEQAVAKLNSGPLVQKGAIDRFVTLTNTEGCGTTTGAEVLNFILSYAKHDMVDACAFVSLGCEMVSPGFIKSAMRGGDVSFPEISSSAIVAGYNPEDYGWLTIQECGGTEGTVDSVANWFEKKLADRKEPIPAKGSGRDLRIGLTSTGPLSDESAQRLAEFAASVLAAGGTVIIPAHCSLVQNPTFQEALSVHQAAPSLTFAQVPETRGLHIMQSITENPIETVTGLGAATDVIAHYSDDVASPAHSLVPTLNISKDKVNDDFDAELSEDLASLIAEVLSNDYQPKQNHLANSGNQIPRGPRAHAI
;
A
#
# COMPACT_ATOMS: atom_id res chain seq x y z
N MET A 1 39.43 -31.17 -1.82
CA MET A 1 39.24 -29.80 -2.32
C MET A 1 39.83 -28.85 -1.28
N MET A 2 40.34 -27.68 -1.64
CA MET A 2 40.68 -26.67 -0.61
C MET A 2 39.36 -26.19 0.00
N ALA A 3 39.25 -26.26 1.33
CA ALA A 3 38.09 -25.71 2.02
C ALA A 3 38.12 -24.18 1.91
N THR A 4 36.98 -23.58 1.61
CA THR A 4 36.85 -22.12 1.53
C THR A 4 36.55 -21.58 2.93
N PRO A 5 37.22 -20.53 3.42
CA PRO A 5 36.89 -19.93 4.71
C PRO A 5 35.42 -19.53 4.79
N LEU A 6 34.75 -19.82 5.91
CA LEU A 6 33.33 -19.52 6.11
C LEU A 6 33.07 -18.03 5.86
N GLU A 7 33.95 -17.16 6.34
CA GLU A 7 33.87 -15.71 6.18
C GLU A 7 34.03 -15.21 4.72
N GLU A 8 34.33 -16.06 3.75
CA GLU A 8 34.30 -15.66 2.34
C GLU A 8 32.95 -15.93 1.67
N ILE A 9 32.12 -16.80 2.27
CA ILE A 9 30.93 -17.35 1.61
C ILE A 9 29.67 -17.37 2.48
N ALA A 10 29.80 -17.13 3.78
CA ALA A 10 28.71 -17.08 4.73
C ALA A 10 28.98 -16.09 5.88
N ARG A 11 27.94 -15.72 6.61
CA ARG A 11 28.01 -14.86 7.81
C ARG A 11 27.14 -15.43 8.91
N PHE A 12 27.60 -15.30 10.14
CA PHE A 12 26.72 -15.35 11.30
C PHE A 12 26.20 -13.94 11.60
N PRO A 13 24.93 -13.80 12.01
CA PRO A 13 24.44 -12.54 12.55
C PRO A 13 25.22 -12.09 13.79
N ILE A 14 25.50 -13.03 14.71
CA ILE A 14 26.42 -12.84 15.83
C ILE A 14 27.26 -14.11 16.05
N VAL A 15 28.47 -13.94 16.59
CA VAL A 15 29.36 -15.07 16.89
C VAL A 15 28.71 -15.98 17.93
N GLY A 16 28.55 -17.27 17.61
CA GLY A 16 27.96 -18.28 18.51
C GLY A 16 26.54 -18.73 18.12
N ASP A 17 25.98 -18.21 17.03
CA ASP A 17 24.81 -18.81 16.38
C ASP A 17 25.18 -20.15 15.72
N ASN A 18 24.20 -21.07 15.64
CA ASN A 18 24.38 -22.38 15.00
C ASN A 18 23.88 -22.45 13.54
N ALA A 19 23.38 -21.33 13.02
CA ALA A 19 22.89 -21.19 11.65
C ALA A 19 23.65 -20.10 10.89
N ALA A 20 24.40 -20.49 9.86
CA ALA A 20 25.17 -19.58 9.02
C ALA A 20 24.38 -19.16 7.78
N ILE A 21 24.39 -17.87 7.43
CA ILE A 21 23.70 -17.30 6.25
C ILE A 21 24.65 -17.30 5.05
N ALA A 22 24.28 -17.92 3.94
CA ALA A 22 25.08 -17.90 2.71
C ALA A 22 25.09 -16.52 2.04
N LEU A 23 26.27 -16.04 1.63
CA LEU A 23 26.45 -14.75 0.94
C LEU A 23 26.26 -14.83 -0.58
N LYS A 24 26.22 -16.04 -1.12
CA LYS A 24 26.04 -16.35 -2.54
C LYS A 24 25.40 -17.72 -2.68
N ASP A 25 24.97 -18.09 -3.88
CA ASP A 25 24.47 -19.44 -4.15
C ASP A 25 25.65 -20.43 -4.03
N LEU A 26 25.51 -21.44 -3.17
CA LEU A 26 26.50 -22.46 -2.87
C LEU A 26 26.00 -23.82 -3.39
N LYS A 27 26.92 -24.63 -3.92
CA LYS A 27 26.59 -25.95 -4.46
C LYS A 27 26.84 -27.06 -3.45
N GLN A 28 26.03 -28.11 -3.53
CA GLN A 28 26.28 -29.37 -2.84
C GLN A 28 27.74 -29.83 -3.06
N GLY A 29 28.37 -30.32 -1.99
CA GLY A 29 29.78 -30.76 -1.98
C GLY A 29 30.79 -29.63 -1.76
N THR A 30 30.35 -28.38 -1.56
CA THR A 30 31.25 -27.28 -1.18
C THR A 30 31.81 -27.55 0.22
N CYS A 31 33.13 -27.63 0.35
CA CYS A 31 33.82 -27.73 1.64
C CYS A 31 34.09 -26.33 2.21
N ILE A 32 33.65 -26.09 3.45
CA ILE A 32 33.74 -24.82 4.15
C ILE A 32 34.61 -25.02 5.40
N GLN A 33 35.60 -24.14 5.60
CA GLN A 33 36.43 -24.10 6.80
C GLN A 33 35.75 -23.21 7.84
N ASN A 34 35.37 -23.78 8.99
CA ASN A 34 34.79 -23.06 10.13
C ASN A 34 35.69 -23.26 11.36
N GLY A 35 36.56 -22.30 11.65
CA GLY A 35 37.58 -22.50 12.68
C GLY A 35 38.53 -23.65 12.32
N GLU A 36 38.63 -24.66 13.18
CA GLU A 36 39.44 -25.86 12.93
C GLU A 36 38.67 -26.94 12.14
N ASP A 37 37.35 -26.83 12.05
CA ASP A 37 36.48 -27.83 11.43
C ASP A 37 36.28 -27.59 9.93
N VAL A 38 36.06 -28.68 9.19
CA VAL A 38 35.67 -28.65 7.78
C VAL A 38 34.30 -29.29 7.64
N LEU A 39 33.33 -28.51 7.17
CA LEU A 39 31.98 -28.99 6.88
C LEU A 39 31.76 -29.07 5.37
N GLU A 40 30.97 -30.05 4.92
CA GLU A 40 30.62 -30.24 3.51
C GLU A 40 29.12 -30.03 3.34
N LEU A 41 28.74 -29.17 2.40
CA LEU A 41 27.32 -28.89 2.13
C LEU A 41 26.62 -30.12 1.52
N GLN A 42 25.54 -30.56 2.16
CA GLN A 42 24.76 -31.71 1.70
C GLN A 42 23.80 -31.37 0.55
N HIS A 43 23.49 -30.09 0.37
CA HIS A 43 22.50 -29.58 -0.58
C HIS A 43 23.00 -28.30 -1.25
N ASP A 44 22.33 -27.86 -2.31
CA ASP A 44 22.52 -26.51 -2.83
C ASP A 44 21.91 -25.50 -1.85
N VAL A 45 22.67 -24.49 -1.42
CA VAL A 45 22.21 -23.44 -0.49
C VAL A 45 22.11 -22.11 -1.24
N LEU A 46 20.94 -21.48 -1.24
CA LEU A 46 20.72 -20.20 -1.90
C LEU A 46 21.32 -19.04 -1.11
N THR A 47 21.68 -17.97 -1.82
CA THR A 47 22.03 -16.68 -1.20
C THR A 47 20.96 -16.24 -0.21
N GLY A 48 21.36 -15.88 1.02
CA GLY A 48 20.46 -15.49 2.10
C GLY A 48 19.84 -16.66 2.88
N HIS A 49 19.91 -17.89 2.35
CA HIS A 49 19.45 -19.08 3.06
C HIS A 49 20.53 -19.59 4.00
N ARG A 50 20.13 -20.48 4.92
CA ARG A 50 20.95 -20.93 6.05
C ARG A 50 21.30 -22.40 5.97
N PHE A 51 22.48 -22.71 6.51
CA PHE A 51 22.92 -24.08 6.78
C PHE A 51 23.41 -24.18 8.23
N ALA A 52 23.36 -25.40 8.78
CA ALA A 52 23.84 -25.69 10.12
C ALA A 52 25.38 -25.58 10.16
N SER A 53 25.93 -24.78 11.07
CA SER A 53 27.40 -24.66 11.22
C SER A 53 28.01 -25.77 12.06
N GLU A 54 27.17 -26.52 12.78
CA GLU A 54 27.50 -27.63 13.66
C GLU A 54 26.34 -28.65 13.66
N ALA A 55 26.53 -29.81 14.29
CA ALA A 55 25.44 -30.77 14.45
C ALA A 55 24.41 -30.28 15.47
N ILE A 56 23.13 -30.33 15.12
CA ILE A 56 22.00 -29.88 15.96
C ILE A 56 21.11 -31.09 16.29
N PRO A 57 21.13 -31.59 17.54
CA PRO A 57 20.31 -32.74 17.92
C PRO A 57 18.81 -32.43 17.86
N ARG A 58 18.00 -33.45 17.56
CA ARG A 58 16.54 -33.35 17.58
C ARG A 58 16.03 -32.71 18.87
N GLY A 59 15.13 -31.73 18.71
CA GLY A 59 14.53 -30.99 19.82
C GLY A 59 15.38 -29.84 20.34
N SER A 60 16.59 -29.63 19.82
CA SER A 60 17.42 -28.46 20.15
C SER A 60 16.98 -27.24 19.36
N TYR A 61 17.29 -26.05 19.89
CA TYR A 61 17.00 -24.79 19.21
C TYR A 61 17.97 -24.50 18.08
N ILE A 62 17.43 -23.90 17.02
CA ILE A 62 18.19 -23.25 15.96
C ILE A 62 18.17 -21.76 16.26
N THR A 63 19.35 -21.13 16.29
CA THR A 63 19.54 -19.78 16.81
C THR A 63 20.01 -18.78 15.76
N SER A 64 19.58 -17.53 15.95
CA SER A 64 20.00 -16.35 15.19
C SER A 64 20.00 -15.15 16.15
N TRP A 65 21.06 -14.35 16.15
CA TRP A 65 21.30 -13.32 17.17
C TRP A 65 21.29 -13.85 18.62
N HIS A 66 21.67 -15.12 18.82
CA HIS A 66 21.55 -15.90 20.06
C HIS A 66 20.12 -16.27 20.51
N TYR A 67 19.09 -15.88 19.76
CA TYR A 67 17.70 -16.21 20.08
C TYR A 67 17.19 -17.36 19.21
N PRO A 68 16.32 -18.24 19.75
CA PRO A 68 15.76 -19.33 18.98
C PRO A 68 14.79 -18.79 17.92
N PHE A 69 14.83 -19.36 16.71
CA PHE A 69 13.80 -19.12 15.68
C PHE A 69 13.09 -20.41 15.22
N GLY A 70 13.52 -21.56 15.71
CA GLY A 70 12.89 -22.84 15.41
C GLY A 70 13.56 -23.98 16.18
N LYS A 71 13.01 -25.18 16.04
CA LYS A 71 13.44 -26.37 16.77
C LYS A 71 13.68 -27.52 15.81
N ALA A 72 14.81 -28.22 15.98
CA ALA A 72 15.19 -29.32 15.12
C ALA A 72 14.15 -30.47 15.20
N ALA A 73 13.56 -30.84 14.06
CA ALA A 73 12.55 -31.90 13.95
C ALA A 73 13.20 -33.30 13.94
N CYS A 74 14.44 -33.37 13.46
CA CYS A 74 15.34 -34.51 13.41
C CYS A 74 16.73 -34.09 13.89
N ASP A 75 17.68 -35.04 13.94
CA ASP A 75 19.08 -34.69 14.07
C ASP A 75 19.55 -34.04 12.76
N ILE A 76 20.19 -32.89 12.83
CA ILE A 76 20.68 -32.11 11.69
C ILE A 76 22.21 -32.15 11.71
N GLU A 77 22.84 -32.65 10.64
CA GLU A 77 24.29 -32.68 10.55
C GLU A 77 24.88 -31.30 10.15
N ALA A 78 26.15 -31.06 10.50
CA ALA A 78 26.85 -29.86 10.08
C ALA A 78 26.91 -29.77 8.54
N GLY A 79 26.59 -28.60 7.98
CA GLY A 79 26.52 -28.36 6.53
C GLY A 79 25.18 -28.74 5.90
N GLU A 80 24.20 -29.21 6.67
CA GLU A 80 22.83 -29.37 6.16
C GLU A 80 22.12 -28.03 5.95
N TYR A 81 21.33 -27.97 4.89
CA TYR A 81 20.45 -26.84 4.61
C TYR A 81 19.33 -26.81 5.65
N LEU A 82 19.12 -25.66 6.31
CA LEU A 82 18.05 -25.49 7.28
C LEU A 82 16.77 -25.07 6.57
N CYS A 83 15.71 -25.88 6.69
CA CYS A 83 14.43 -25.61 6.04
C CYS A 83 13.22 -26.12 6.86
N ASN A 84 12.17 -25.30 6.90
CA ASN A 84 10.84 -25.69 7.36
C ASN A 84 9.94 -26.05 6.16
N GLU A 85 8.73 -26.54 6.44
CA GLU A 85 7.76 -26.93 5.40
C GLU A 85 7.40 -25.77 4.46
N HIS A 86 7.24 -24.56 5.00
CA HIS A 86 6.83 -23.38 4.24
C HIS A 86 7.84 -22.99 3.16
N VAL A 87 9.14 -22.92 3.51
CA VAL A 87 10.19 -22.54 2.56
C VAL A 87 10.36 -23.60 1.47
N LEU A 88 10.38 -24.88 1.83
CA LEU A 88 10.47 -25.96 0.84
C LEU A 88 9.30 -25.94 -0.13
N PHE A 89 8.08 -25.78 0.39
CA PHE A 89 6.89 -25.68 -0.44
C PHE A 89 6.97 -24.48 -1.40
N ARG A 90 7.35 -23.30 -0.92
CA ARG A 90 7.46 -22.11 -1.78
C ARG A 90 8.53 -22.22 -2.86
N LEU A 91 9.68 -22.81 -2.55
CA LEU A 91 10.71 -23.10 -3.54
C LEU A 91 10.20 -24.08 -4.61
N SER A 92 9.34 -25.04 -4.24
CA SER A 92 8.77 -26.01 -5.18
C SER A 92 7.80 -25.41 -6.21
N LEU A 93 7.22 -24.23 -5.93
CA LEU A 93 6.30 -23.52 -6.84
C LEU A 93 7.02 -22.66 -7.89
N GLN A 94 8.33 -22.44 -7.75
CA GLN A 94 9.04 -21.52 -8.63
C GLN A 94 9.34 -22.17 -9.99
N GLU A 95 9.02 -21.46 -11.07
CA GLU A 95 9.21 -21.94 -12.45
C GLU A 95 10.56 -21.53 -13.05
N ASP A 96 11.29 -20.59 -12.43
CA ASP A 96 12.59 -20.15 -12.93
C ASP A 96 13.61 -21.30 -12.89
N THR A 97 14.38 -21.42 -13.97
CA THR A 97 15.54 -22.31 -14.09
C THR A 97 16.49 -22.26 -12.91
N ARG A 98 16.64 -21.10 -12.26
CA ARG A 98 17.45 -20.91 -11.04
C ARG A 98 16.96 -21.80 -9.90
N PHE A 99 15.65 -21.96 -9.71
CA PHE A 99 15.09 -22.74 -8.61
C PHE A 99 14.91 -24.21 -8.98
N THR A 100 14.43 -24.50 -10.19
CA THR A 100 14.19 -25.87 -10.65
C THR A 100 15.47 -26.71 -10.80
N ALA A 101 16.64 -26.08 -10.90
CA ALA A 101 17.94 -26.74 -10.93
C ALA A 101 18.55 -27.03 -9.54
N LEU A 102 17.91 -26.60 -8.45
CA LEU A 102 18.45 -26.74 -7.09
C LEU A 102 18.31 -28.18 -6.60
N LYS A 103 19.35 -28.65 -5.91
CA LYS A 103 19.28 -29.87 -5.11
C LYS A 103 18.90 -29.54 -3.67
N LEU A 104 17.60 -29.46 -3.43
CA LEU A 104 17.03 -29.15 -2.11
C LEU A 104 16.83 -30.42 -1.26
N PRO A 105 16.74 -30.29 0.08
CA PRO A 105 16.28 -31.36 0.94
C PRO A 105 14.90 -31.89 0.53
N ALA A 106 14.68 -33.19 0.71
CA ALA A 106 13.40 -33.83 0.37
C ALA A 106 12.30 -33.56 1.42
N GLU A 107 12.70 -33.34 2.68
CA GLU A 107 11.81 -33.10 3.82
C GLU A 107 12.35 -31.93 4.66
N ALA A 108 11.46 -31.27 5.38
CA ALA A 108 11.84 -30.21 6.32
C ALA A 108 12.58 -30.80 7.53
N ASN A 109 13.59 -30.09 8.04
CA ASN A 109 14.40 -30.54 9.18
C ASN A 109 14.19 -29.74 10.48
N PHE A 110 13.38 -28.68 10.45
CA PHE A 110 12.98 -27.95 11.66
C PHE A 110 11.52 -27.47 11.63
N THR A 111 10.97 -27.21 12.81
CA THR A 111 9.63 -26.61 13.01
C THR A 111 9.74 -25.19 13.57
N ASP A 112 8.75 -24.35 13.31
CA ASP A 112 8.68 -22.97 13.82
C ASP A 112 8.30 -22.89 15.33
N ASP A 113 8.47 -23.99 16.06
CA ASP A 113 8.14 -24.12 17.49
C ASP A 113 9.19 -23.41 18.34
N ILE A 114 8.74 -22.40 19.09
CA ILE A 114 9.53 -21.66 20.09
C ILE A 114 8.69 -21.48 21.36
N ASP A 115 9.36 -21.41 22.51
CA ASP A 115 8.67 -21.17 23.78
C ASP A 115 8.02 -19.78 23.79
N ALA A 116 6.81 -19.70 24.38
CA ALA A 116 6.13 -18.42 24.55
C ALA A 116 6.91 -17.51 25.50
N TYR A 117 7.16 -16.27 25.09
CA TYR A 117 7.86 -15.29 25.91
C TYR A 117 7.05 -14.91 27.16
N SER A 118 7.73 -14.79 28.29
CA SER A 118 7.19 -14.25 29.54
C SER A 118 8.20 -13.30 30.15
N PHE A 119 7.78 -12.06 30.41
CA PHE A 119 8.64 -11.07 31.08
C PHE A 119 8.73 -11.37 32.59
N ASP A 120 9.96 -11.50 33.10
CA ASP A 120 10.24 -11.63 34.53
C ASP A 120 10.66 -10.28 35.12
N ALA A 121 9.71 -9.57 35.72
CA ALA A 121 9.98 -8.29 36.37
C ALA A 121 10.95 -8.41 37.58
N GLY A 122 11.11 -9.60 38.16
CA GLY A 122 12.07 -9.85 39.24
C GLY A 122 13.51 -10.00 38.76
N ALA A 123 13.71 -10.33 37.48
CA ALA A 123 15.01 -10.41 36.82
C ALA A 123 15.39 -9.15 36.04
N TRP A 124 14.50 -8.15 35.98
CA TRP A 124 14.76 -6.90 35.27
C TRP A 124 15.82 -6.06 35.98
N GLU A 125 16.79 -5.56 35.21
CA GLU A 125 17.80 -4.61 35.65
C GLU A 125 17.70 -3.32 34.83
N ALA A 126 17.91 -2.18 35.49
CA ALA A 126 17.94 -0.90 34.79
C ALA A 126 19.11 -0.89 33.77
N PRO A 127 18.87 -0.40 32.54
CA PRO A 127 19.91 -0.35 31.52
C PRO A 127 21.03 0.62 31.92
N ALA A 128 22.20 0.43 31.33
CA ALA A 128 23.29 1.40 31.46
C ALA A 128 22.84 2.79 30.95
N ALA A 129 23.41 3.85 31.53
CA ALA A 129 23.17 5.20 31.03
C ALA A 129 23.73 5.32 29.60
N VAL A 130 22.98 5.99 28.73
CA VAL A 130 23.42 6.27 27.36
C VAL A 130 24.45 7.40 27.40
N ASP A 131 25.63 7.18 26.82
CA ASP A 131 26.70 8.16 26.76
C ASP A 131 26.39 9.28 25.76
N GLU A 132 26.00 10.45 26.26
CA GLU A 132 25.70 11.63 25.45
C GLU A 132 26.95 12.42 25.04
N TYR A 133 26.97 12.89 23.79
CA TYR A 133 28.00 13.79 23.30
C TYR A 133 27.88 15.17 23.94
N GLN A 134 29.04 15.73 24.34
CA GLN A 134 29.11 17.06 24.93
C GLN A 134 29.06 18.19 23.89
N ASN A 135 29.44 17.90 22.64
CA ASN A 135 29.26 18.84 21.54
C ASN A 135 27.90 18.57 20.87
N SER A 136 27.25 19.63 20.42
CA SER A 136 26.14 19.51 19.49
C SER A 136 26.69 19.70 18.09
N GLY A 137 26.80 18.63 17.31
CA GLY A 137 26.80 18.79 15.85
C GLY A 137 25.56 19.58 15.40
N SER A 138 25.53 20.02 14.14
CA SER A 138 24.40 20.80 13.62
C SER A 138 24.00 20.41 12.20
N PHE A 139 22.81 20.83 11.81
CA PHE A 139 22.27 20.74 10.45
C PHE A 139 21.49 22.02 10.11
N MET A 140 21.26 22.28 8.82
CA MET A 140 20.50 23.45 8.37
C MET A 140 18.98 23.18 8.34
N GLY A 141 18.23 23.65 9.33
CA GLY A 141 16.80 23.38 9.48
C GLY A 141 15.93 24.64 9.60
N TYR A 142 14.61 24.45 9.49
CA TYR A 142 13.60 25.49 9.69
C TYR A 142 13.04 25.42 11.11
N ASN A 143 13.23 26.48 11.89
CA ASN A 143 12.69 26.57 13.24
C ASN A 143 11.15 26.73 13.19
N ARG A 144 10.41 25.83 13.84
CA ARG A 144 8.92 25.87 13.96
C ARG A 144 8.46 26.05 15.41
N GLY A 145 9.32 26.57 16.28
CA GLY A 145 9.00 26.79 17.69
C GLY A 145 8.61 25.49 18.38
N ALA A 146 7.45 25.48 19.06
CA ALA A 146 6.97 24.32 19.81
C ALA A 146 6.73 23.07 18.94
N ARG A 147 6.56 23.22 17.62
CA ARG A 147 6.42 22.06 16.73
C ARG A 147 7.74 21.30 16.58
N GLY A 148 8.89 21.97 16.68
CA GLY A 148 10.24 21.42 16.51
C GLY A 148 10.97 22.05 15.32
N THR A 149 11.85 21.29 14.68
CA THR A 149 12.64 21.77 13.53
C THR A 149 12.37 20.94 12.28
N GLY A 150 12.04 21.62 11.19
CA GLY A 150 11.84 21.01 9.88
C GLY A 150 13.15 20.84 9.12
N THR A 151 13.34 19.68 8.50
CA THR A 151 14.36 19.42 7.48
C THR A 151 13.88 19.84 6.08
N ARG A 152 12.57 20.13 5.94
CA ARG A 152 11.93 20.66 4.74
C ARG A 152 10.97 21.81 5.07
N ASN A 153 10.57 22.54 4.04
CA ASN A 153 9.59 23.62 4.07
C ASN A 153 8.54 23.37 2.98
N HIS A 154 7.60 22.48 3.29
CA HIS A 154 6.52 22.09 2.39
C HIS A 154 5.28 22.96 2.59
N LEU A 155 4.57 23.22 1.48
CA LEU A 155 3.17 23.60 1.50
C LEU A 155 2.34 22.33 1.33
N VAL A 156 1.49 22.02 2.29
CA VAL A 156 0.62 20.84 2.25
C VAL A 156 -0.78 21.24 1.81
N ILE A 157 -1.34 20.51 0.84
CA ILE A 157 -2.73 20.58 0.44
C ILE A 157 -3.41 19.31 0.97
N LEU A 158 -4.22 19.45 2.01
CA LEU A 158 -4.93 18.35 2.65
C LEU A 158 -6.37 18.30 2.14
N GLY A 159 -6.82 17.13 1.68
CA GLY A 159 -8.24 16.82 1.62
C GLY A 159 -8.66 16.16 2.93
N THR A 160 -9.73 16.62 3.58
CA THR A 160 -10.20 16.03 4.85
C THR A 160 -10.89 14.67 4.67
N SER A 161 -11.17 14.29 3.43
CA SER A 161 -11.79 13.02 3.03
C SER A 161 -11.38 12.61 1.61
N ALA A 162 -11.71 11.36 1.24
CA ALA A 162 -11.49 10.81 -0.10
C ALA A 162 -12.13 11.65 -1.22
N THR A 163 -13.25 12.30 -0.94
CA THR A 163 -14.04 13.08 -1.90
C THR A 163 -13.23 14.20 -2.55
N ASN A 164 -12.28 14.79 -1.80
CA ASN A 164 -11.43 15.88 -2.28
C ASN A 164 -10.12 15.40 -2.92
N ALA A 165 -9.83 14.09 -2.93
CA ALA A 165 -8.57 13.56 -3.43
C ALA A 165 -8.23 14.01 -4.88
N PRO A 166 -9.17 14.01 -5.85
CA PRO A 166 -8.85 14.46 -7.21
C PRO A 166 -8.58 15.97 -7.30
N LEU A 167 -9.26 16.79 -6.49
CA LEU A 167 -8.99 18.23 -6.43
C LEU A 167 -7.58 18.50 -5.88
N VAL A 168 -7.20 17.79 -4.82
CA VAL A 168 -5.86 17.85 -4.21
C VAL A 168 -4.80 17.41 -5.20
N GLU A 169 -5.00 16.28 -5.88
CA GLU A 169 -4.08 15.77 -6.92
C GLU A 169 -3.88 16.77 -8.05
N LYS A 170 -4.96 17.37 -8.54
CA LYS A 170 -4.88 18.36 -9.63
C LYS A 170 -4.16 19.63 -9.21
N LEU A 171 -4.32 20.06 -7.95
CA LEU A 171 -3.56 21.18 -7.40
C LEU A 171 -2.09 20.82 -7.23
N GLU A 172 -1.77 19.68 -6.62
CA GLU A 172 -0.40 19.22 -6.46
C GLU A 172 0.32 19.17 -7.81
N HIS A 173 -0.30 18.54 -8.82
CA HIS A 173 0.24 18.50 -10.17
C HIS A 173 0.43 19.89 -10.79
N ALA A 174 -0.54 20.80 -10.63
CA ALA A 174 -0.46 22.15 -11.18
C ALA A 174 0.64 23.02 -10.54
N PHE A 175 1.05 22.70 -9.31
CA PHE A 175 2.08 23.46 -8.58
C PHE A 175 3.38 22.70 -8.37
N LYS A 176 3.48 21.44 -8.83
CA LYS A 176 4.68 20.60 -8.75
C LYS A 176 5.93 21.31 -9.30
N ASP A 177 5.81 21.85 -10.51
CA ASP A 177 6.87 22.66 -11.16
C ASP A 177 6.68 24.16 -10.89
N GLY A 178 5.55 24.55 -10.28
CA GLY A 178 5.14 25.93 -10.04
C GLY A 178 5.83 26.62 -8.86
N ILE A 179 6.76 25.93 -8.19
CA ILE A 179 7.61 26.52 -7.14
C ILE A 179 8.89 27.15 -7.69
N GLU A 180 9.13 27.08 -9.00
CA GLU A 180 10.25 27.76 -9.66
C GLU A 180 10.21 29.27 -9.35
N GLY A 181 11.23 29.77 -8.64
CA GLY A 181 11.29 31.14 -8.13
C GLY A 181 10.99 31.32 -6.62
N TYR A 182 10.60 30.26 -5.92
CA TYR A 182 10.50 30.24 -4.45
C TYR A 182 11.68 29.47 -3.84
N GLU A 183 12.81 30.13 -3.65
CA GLU A 183 14.10 29.55 -3.21
C GLU A 183 14.06 28.79 -1.88
N HIS A 184 13.08 29.06 -1.02
CA HIS A 184 12.98 28.47 0.30
C HIS A 184 11.79 27.52 0.44
N VAL A 185 11.09 27.19 -0.64
CA VAL A 185 10.01 26.19 -0.63
C VAL A 185 10.53 24.89 -1.22
N ASP A 186 10.46 23.80 -0.45
CA ASP A 186 11.03 22.52 -0.88
C ASP A 186 10.08 21.75 -1.82
N ALA A 187 8.77 21.81 -1.56
CA ALA A 187 7.72 21.21 -2.40
C ALA A 187 6.30 21.74 -2.06
N VAL A 188 5.38 21.59 -3.01
CA VAL A 188 3.93 21.56 -2.76
C VAL A 188 3.50 20.10 -2.76
N VAL A 189 2.82 19.66 -1.70
CA VAL A 189 2.52 18.25 -1.44
C VAL A 189 1.02 18.06 -1.25
N GLY A 190 0.44 17.09 -1.95
CA GLY A 190 -0.95 16.68 -1.77
C GLY A 190 -1.07 15.55 -0.76
N LEU A 191 -1.76 15.78 0.36
CA LEU A 191 -2.15 14.70 1.28
C LEU A 191 -3.55 14.21 0.93
N ARG A 192 -3.58 13.03 0.30
CA ARG A 192 -4.79 12.32 -0.11
C ARG A 192 -4.92 11.07 0.74
N HIS A 193 -6.11 10.81 1.25
CA HIS A 193 -6.40 9.63 2.06
C HIS A 193 -7.84 9.20 1.83
N THR A 194 -8.21 8.02 2.31
CA THR A 194 -9.54 7.42 2.04
C THR A 194 -10.42 7.38 3.29
N GLU A 195 -9.84 7.80 4.41
CA GLU A 195 -10.47 8.02 5.70
C GLU A 195 -11.22 9.36 5.69
N GLY A 196 -11.86 9.70 6.81
CA GLY A 196 -12.56 10.96 6.98
C GLY A 196 -14.08 10.84 6.91
N ALA A 197 -14.63 9.65 6.68
CA ALA A 197 -16.08 9.39 6.71
C ALA A 197 -16.51 8.42 7.83
N GLU A 198 -15.62 8.15 8.78
CA GLU A 198 -15.91 7.28 9.92
C GLU A 198 -16.88 7.94 10.90
N THR A 199 -17.83 7.16 11.43
CA THR A 199 -18.67 7.59 12.55
C THR A 199 -17.83 7.83 13.80
N ASN A 200 -18.32 8.67 14.72
CA ASN A 200 -17.61 9.03 15.96
C ASN A 200 -17.18 7.78 16.74
N SER A 201 -15.89 7.43 16.65
CA SER A 201 -15.29 6.16 17.07
C SER A 201 -13.78 6.30 17.22
N VAL A 202 -13.11 5.26 17.73
CA VAL A 202 -11.64 5.17 17.83
C VAL A 202 -10.93 5.46 16.50
N GLU A 203 -11.55 5.09 15.38
CA GLU A 203 -11.00 5.36 14.04
C GLU A 203 -11.04 6.82 13.65
N ARG A 204 -12.11 7.51 14.07
CA ARG A 204 -12.24 8.94 13.86
C ARG A 204 -11.17 9.70 14.64
N GLU A 205 -10.94 9.32 15.89
CA GLU A 205 -9.86 9.87 16.72
C GLU A 205 -8.47 9.59 16.14
N ARG A 206 -8.21 8.37 15.65
CA ARG A 206 -6.95 8.04 14.99
C ARG A 206 -6.74 8.85 13.72
N THR A 207 -7.78 9.01 12.90
CA THR A 207 -7.74 9.82 11.68
C THR A 207 -7.42 11.27 12.04
N LEU A 208 -8.14 11.86 13.00
CA LEU A 208 -7.87 13.22 13.49
C LEU A 208 -6.46 13.37 14.04
N ARG A 209 -5.97 12.43 14.86
CA ARG A 209 -4.60 12.42 15.38
C ARG A 209 -3.57 12.36 14.26
N THR A 210 -3.75 11.47 13.30
CA THR A 210 -2.82 11.28 12.18
C THR A 210 -2.78 12.52 11.29
N LEU A 211 -3.94 13.05 10.89
CA LEU A 211 -4.01 14.28 10.08
C LEU A 211 -3.44 15.49 10.82
N SER A 212 -3.81 15.68 12.11
CA SER A 212 -3.26 16.71 13.00
C SER A 212 -1.73 16.61 13.06
N GLY A 213 -1.20 15.42 13.30
CA GLY A 213 0.24 15.16 13.34
C GLY A 213 0.95 15.47 12.01
N LEU A 214 0.38 15.03 10.88
CA LEU A 214 0.95 15.26 9.55
C LEU A 214 1.04 16.76 9.24
N ILE A 215 -0.05 17.51 9.38
CA ILE A 215 -0.05 18.95 9.04
C ILE A 215 0.68 19.81 10.09
N SER A 216 0.85 19.31 11.31
CA SER A 216 1.65 19.95 12.36
C SER A 216 3.11 19.48 12.39
N ASN A 217 3.52 18.56 11.50
CA ASN A 217 4.91 18.13 11.37
C ASN A 217 5.83 19.35 11.08
N PRO A 218 7.04 19.41 11.64
CA PRO A 218 7.94 20.55 11.41
C PRO A 218 8.34 20.81 9.95
N ASN A 219 8.29 19.79 9.09
CA ASN A 219 8.52 19.91 7.65
C ASN A 219 7.39 20.67 6.92
N VAL A 220 6.22 20.79 7.55
CA VAL A 220 5.07 21.52 7.01
C VAL A 220 5.13 22.96 7.48
N GLY A 221 5.41 23.87 6.56
CA GLY A 221 5.46 25.30 6.85
C GLY A 221 4.14 26.03 6.59
N ALA A 222 3.31 25.54 5.67
CA ALA A 222 1.98 26.09 5.37
C ALA A 222 1.00 25.00 4.95
N VAL A 223 -0.30 25.22 5.17
CA VAL A 223 -1.37 24.24 4.90
C VAL A 223 -2.55 24.90 4.19
N LEU A 224 -3.05 24.27 3.14
CA LEU A 224 -4.40 24.46 2.62
C LEU A 224 -5.22 23.21 2.93
N SER A 225 -6.16 23.31 3.87
CA SER A 225 -7.07 22.21 4.20
C SER A 225 -8.41 22.40 3.50
N ILE A 226 -8.86 21.38 2.77
CA ILE A 226 -10.06 21.40 1.93
C ILE A 226 -11.04 20.35 2.44
N GLU A 227 -12.18 20.81 2.94
CA GLU A 227 -13.30 19.95 3.32
C GLU A 227 -14.40 19.96 2.26
N SER A 228 -15.07 18.81 2.07
CA SER A 228 -16.13 18.64 1.07
C SER A 228 -17.44 19.34 1.47
N GLY A 229 -17.73 19.35 2.77
CA GLY A 229 -19.02 19.78 3.32
C GLY A 229 -20.10 18.70 3.35
N LEU A 230 -19.80 17.46 2.92
CA LEU A 230 -20.73 16.33 2.98
C LEU A 230 -21.00 15.89 4.42
N GLU A 231 -22.25 15.51 4.71
CA GLU A 231 -22.65 15.03 6.04
C GLU A 231 -21.91 13.74 6.39
N GLY A 232 -21.39 13.66 7.62
CA GLY A 232 -20.59 12.52 8.11
C GLY A 232 -19.11 12.56 7.74
N GLU A 233 -18.69 13.45 6.83
CA GLU A 233 -17.28 13.64 6.52
C GLU A 233 -16.55 14.57 7.51
N LEU A 234 -15.21 14.48 7.55
CA LEU A 234 -14.35 15.28 8.43
C LEU A 234 -14.36 16.74 8.05
N THR A 235 -14.67 17.58 9.04
CA THR A 235 -14.70 19.03 8.87
C THR A 235 -13.38 19.65 9.30
N ASN A 236 -13.06 20.79 8.69
CA ASN A 236 -11.93 21.61 9.11
C ASN A 236 -12.05 22.06 10.57
N GLU A 237 -13.28 22.32 11.03
CA GLU A 237 -13.55 22.70 12.42
C GLU A 237 -13.21 21.57 13.39
N GLU A 238 -13.60 20.34 13.10
CA GLU A 238 -13.24 19.16 13.91
C GLU A 238 -11.72 18.98 13.98
N LEU A 239 -11.02 19.11 12.85
CA LEU A 239 -9.56 19.00 12.80
C LEU A 239 -8.89 20.11 13.63
N GLU A 240 -9.33 21.36 13.47
CA GLU A 240 -8.80 22.50 14.23
C GLU A 240 -9.02 22.32 15.74
N GLN A 241 -10.22 21.90 16.15
CA GLN A 241 -10.54 21.65 17.56
C GLN A 241 -9.65 20.54 18.14
N TRP A 242 -9.46 19.46 17.40
CA TRP A 242 -8.55 18.38 17.80
C TRP A 242 -7.12 18.88 17.97
N MET A 243 -6.59 19.60 16.97
CA MET A 243 -5.24 20.18 17.02
C MET A 243 -5.04 21.04 18.27
N ARG A 244 -6.00 21.92 18.59
CA ARG A 244 -5.93 22.77 19.78
C ARG A 244 -5.98 21.96 21.08
N ALA A 245 -6.82 20.92 21.14
CA ALA A 245 -6.91 20.02 22.29
C ALA A 245 -5.62 19.22 22.52
N ASP A 246 -4.93 18.86 21.44
CA ASP A 246 -3.64 18.15 21.44
C ASP A 246 -2.43 19.09 21.67
N GLY A 247 -2.68 20.37 21.99
CA GLY A 247 -1.64 21.34 22.30
C GLY A 247 -0.85 21.86 21.09
N ILE A 248 -1.36 21.68 19.87
CA ILE A 248 -0.75 22.26 18.67
C ILE A 248 -0.98 23.77 18.66
N PRO A 249 0.08 24.59 18.43
CA PRO A 249 -0.05 26.04 18.35
C PRO A 249 -0.62 26.46 16.99
N VAL A 250 -1.91 26.20 16.75
CA VAL A 250 -2.60 26.49 15.48
C VAL A 250 -2.44 27.95 15.05
N ASP A 251 -2.45 28.88 16.01
CA ASP A 251 -2.35 30.32 15.73
C ASP A 251 -0.95 30.75 15.24
N ASP A 252 0.08 29.92 15.44
CA ASP A 252 1.44 30.13 14.94
C ASP A 252 1.67 29.45 13.57
N MET A 253 0.63 28.85 12.97
CA MET A 253 0.70 28.14 11.71
C MET A 253 0.00 28.91 10.58
N ASP A 254 0.60 28.88 9.38
CA ASP A 254 -0.01 29.42 8.17
C ASP A 254 -1.01 28.39 7.60
N ILE A 255 -2.24 28.37 8.12
CA ILE A 255 -3.31 27.48 7.66
C ILE A 255 -4.44 28.27 6.98
N VAL A 256 -4.85 27.80 5.80
CA VAL A 256 -6.11 28.21 5.16
C VAL A 256 -7.09 27.05 5.23
N TRP A 257 -8.23 27.29 5.87
CA TRP A 257 -9.37 26.38 5.92
C TRP A 257 -10.35 26.72 4.78
N MET A 258 -10.62 25.77 3.88
CA MET A 258 -11.46 25.96 2.70
C MET A 258 -12.56 24.89 2.63
N LYS A 259 -13.76 25.29 2.19
CA LYS A 259 -14.88 24.41 1.81
C LYS A 259 -15.01 24.32 0.29
N SER A 260 -15.08 23.12 -0.28
CA SER A 260 -15.30 22.88 -1.72
C SER A 260 -16.78 22.64 -2.04
N HIS A 261 -17.57 23.72 -2.08
CA HIS A 261 -19.04 23.67 -2.26
C HIS A 261 -19.51 24.24 -3.62
N GLU A 262 -18.57 24.65 -4.47
CA GLU A 262 -18.85 25.14 -5.83
C GLU A 262 -18.50 24.07 -6.87
N THR A 263 -18.60 24.39 -8.16
CA THR A 263 -18.15 23.46 -9.21
C THR A 263 -16.66 23.15 -9.12
N PHE A 264 -16.24 21.98 -9.59
CA PHE A 264 -14.84 21.52 -9.53
C PHE A 264 -13.87 22.57 -10.10
N THR A 265 -14.20 23.20 -11.23
CA THR A 265 -13.37 24.24 -11.85
C THR A 265 -13.26 25.51 -10.99
N ARG A 266 -14.34 25.91 -10.31
CA ARG A 266 -14.33 27.07 -9.40
C ARG A 266 -13.54 26.78 -8.14
N ASN A 267 -13.73 25.60 -7.55
CA ASN A 267 -12.95 25.14 -6.39
C ASN A 267 -11.45 25.10 -6.72
N LEU A 268 -11.07 24.54 -7.88
CA LEU A 268 -9.68 24.52 -8.35
C LEU A 268 -9.09 25.93 -8.47
N ALA A 269 -9.84 26.88 -9.06
CA ALA A 269 -9.39 28.26 -9.20
C ALA A 269 -9.23 28.98 -7.83
N ALA A 270 -10.18 28.78 -6.92
CA ALA A 270 -10.14 29.35 -5.57
C ALA A 270 -8.97 28.78 -4.75
N ALA A 271 -8.83 27.45 -4.71
CA ALA A 271 -7.71 26.78 -4.05
C ALA A 271 -6.35 27.20 -4.64
N SER A 272 -6.25 27.31 -5.98
CA SER A 272 -5.04 27.80 -6.64
C SER A 272 -4.64 29.21 -6.21
N LYS A 273 -5.60 30.08 -5.91
CA LYS A 273 -5.32 31.43 -5.37
C LYS A 273 -4.75 31.36 -3.96
N HIS A 274 -5.27 30.47 -3.11
CA HIS A 274 -4.76 30.24 -1.77
C HIS A 274 -3.34 29.68 -1.80
N VAL A 275 -3.07 28.65 -2.62
CA VAL A 275 -1.72 28.08 -2.81
C VAL A 275 -0.72 29.17 -3.21
N LYS A 276 -1.04 30.01 -4.21
CA LYS A 276 -0.16 31.12 -4.62
C LYS A 276 0.10 32.15 -3.51
N SER A 277 -0.86 32.38 -2.62
CA SER A 277 -0.68 33.28 -1.49
C SER A 277 0.23 32.67 -0.43
N LEU A 278 -0.02 31.41 -0.07
CA LEU A 278 0.75 30.66 0.92
C LEU A 278 2.19 30.47 0.46
N LEU A 279 2.45 30.17 -0.82
CA LEU A 279 3.81 30.07 -1.37
C LEU A 279 4.65 31.33 -1.12
N LYS A 280 4.05 32.52 -1.26
CA LYS A 280 4.75 33.80 -1.01
C LYS A 280 5.12 33.99 0.46
N GLN A 281 4.24 33.58 1.37
CA GLN A 281 4.48 33.65 2.81
C GLN A 281 5.54 32.63 3.22
N LEU A 282 5.36 31.39 2.78
CA LEU A 282 6.23 30.25 3.07
C LEU A 282 7.68 30.50 2.64
N ASN A 283 7.88 31.17 1.51
CA ASN A 283 9.19 31.50 0.98
C ASN A 283 9.95 32.55 1.81
N ALA A 284 9.34 33.19 2.81
CA ALA A 284 10.07 34.07 3.73
C ALA A 284 10.84 33.28 4.81
N HIS A 285 10.53 32.00 5.01
CA HIS A 285 11.15 31.16 6.03
C HIS A 285 12.47 30.59 5.52
N GLN A 286 13.59 30.95 6.16
CA GLN A 286 14.93 30.49 5.77
C GLN A 286 15.45 29.41 6.72
N ARG A 287 16.35 28.55 6.21
CA ARG A 287 17.08 27.60 7.04
C ARG A 287 18.03 28.34 7.99
N SER A 288 18.26 27.76 9.15
CA SER A 288 19.20 28.21 10.19
C SER A 288 19.96 27.00 10.74
N GLU A 289 21.12 27.21 11.36
CA GLU A 289 21.83 26.13 12.06
C GLU A 289 20.99 25.66 13.26
N ARG A 290 20.73 24.35 13.32
CA ARG A 290 19.96 23.68 14.36
C ARG A 290 20.77 22.51 14.93
N PRO A 291 20.74 22.26 16.24
CA PRO A 291 21.51 21.19 16.85
C PRO A 291 20.98 19.81 16.43
N LEU A 292 21.85 18.80 16.37
CA LEU A 292 21.44 17.41 16.04
C LEU A 292 20.45 16.80 17.04
N SER A 293 20.36 17.34 18.27
CA SER A 293 19.33 17.01 19.25
C SER A 293 17.90 17.26 18.78
N GLU A 294 17.72 18.06 17.71
CA GLU A 294 16.40 18.32 17.13
C GLU A 294 16.03 17.37 15.98
N LEU A 295 16.89 16.39 15.67
CA LEU A 295 16.55 15.29 14.77
C LEU A 295 15.63 14.29 15.47
N ARG A 296 14.56 13.93 14.77
CA ARG A 296 13.62 12.88 15.16
C ARG A 296 13.51 11.93 13.97
N ILE A 297 14.10 10.76 14.09
CA ILE A 297 14.19 9.82 12.97
C ILE A 297 13.20 8.68 13.13
N GLY A 298 12.47 8.35 12.06
CA GLY A 298 11.68 7.13 11.97
C GLY A 298 12.52 5.99 11.42
N LEU A 299 12.41 4.80 12.00
CA LEU A 299 13.10 3.59 11.57
C LEU A 299 12.07 2.66 10.95
N GLN A 300 12.23 2.38 9.65
CA GLN A 300 11.28 1.59 8.89
C GLN A 300 12.01 0.52 8.07
N CYS A 301 11.35 -0.61 7.84
CA CYS A 301 11.78 -1.59 6.86
C CYS A 301 10.69 -1.79 5.80
N GLY A 302 11.09 -2.20 4.60
CA GLY A 302 10.19 -2.69 3.56
C GLY A 302 10.90 -3.77 2.75
N ALA A 303 10.15 -4.69 2.16
CA ALA A 303 10.69 -5.76 1.30
C ALA A 303 11.96 -6.46 1.88
N SER A 304 11.91 -6.84 3.16
CA SER A 304 13.06 -7.40 3.89
C SER A 304 13.61 -8.68 3.25
N ASP A 305 14.89 -8.93 3.48
CA ASP A 305 15.62 -10.15 3.11
C ASP A 305 16.48 -10.62 4.29
N ALA A 306 17.17 -11.76 4.14
CA ALA A 306 18.02 -12.31 5.19
C ALA A 306 19.16 -11.38 5.63
N PHE A 307 19.58 -10.42 4.81
CA PHE A 307 20.66 -9.48 5.13
C PHE A 307 20.15 -8.22 5.83
N SER A 308 18.83 -8.00 5.89
CA SER A 308 18.24 -6.83 6.53
C SER A 308 18.67 -6.70 7.99
N GLY A 309 18.57 -7.79 8.76
CA GLY A 309 19.01 -7.83 10.17
C GLY A 309 20.52 -7.88 10.39
N VAL A 310 21.32 -8.02 9.33
CA VAL A 310 22.80 -8.10 9.41
C VAL A 310 23.44 -6.79 8.97
N CYS A 311 22.82 -6.07 8.04
CA CYS A 311 23.35 -4.87 7.42
C CYS A 311 22.45 -3.67 7.67
N GLY A 312 21.39 -3.49 6.87
CA GLY A 312 20.62 -2.25 6.84
C GLY A 312 19.95 -1.90 8.16
N ASN A 313 19.34 -2.86 8.86
CA ASN A 313 18.70 -2.60 10.15
C ASN A 313 19.72 -2.30 11.25
N VAL A 314 20.90 -2.95 11.21
CA VAL A 314 22.01 -2.68 12.13
C VAL A 314 22.58 -1.27 11.89
N LEU A 315 22.75 -0.87 10.63
CA LEU A 315 23.18 0.48 10.27
C LEU A 315 22.15 1.53 10.70
N SER A 316 20.87 1.26 10.46
CA SER A 316 19.77 2.13 10.90
C SER A 316 19.73 2.30 12.42
N GLY A 317 19.89 1.21 13.17
CA GLY A 317 20.02 1.24 14.64
C GLY A 317 21.27 1.98 15.10
N SER A 318 22.40 1.82 14.42
CA SER A 318 23.65 2.53 14.74
C SER A 318 23.50 4.05 14.50
N ILE A 319 22.82 4.48 13.44
CA ILE A 319 22.49 5.89 13.20
C ILE A 319 21.54 6.40 14.30
N ALA A 320 20.53 5.62 14.68
CA ALA A 320 19.63 5.96 15.78
C ALA A 320 20.36 6.14 17.11
N ARG A 321 21.34 5.28 17.42
CA ARG A 321 22.22 5.44 18.57
C ARG A 321 22.93 6.77 18.51
N GLU A 322 23.59 7.12 17.40
CA GLU A 322 24.32 8.39 17.31
C GLU A 322 23.39 9.60 17.45
N VAL A 323 22.22 9.59 16.83
CA VAL A 323 21.21 10.67 16.99
C VAL A 323 20.77 10.82 18.46
N ILE A 324 20.50 9.71 19.15
CA ILE A 324 20.13 9.72 20.57
C ILE A 324 21.29 10.21 21.45
N ARG A 325 22.52 9.84 21.13
CA ARG A 325 23.73 10.34 21.84
C ARG A 325 23.94 11.85 21.64
N TYR A 326 23.44 12.43 20.55
CA TYR A 326 23.35 13.90 20.38
C TYR A 326 22.14 14.54 21.09
N GLY A 327 21.29 13.76 21.76
CA GLY A 327 20.08 14.22 22.44
C GLY A 327 18.81 14.22 21.59
N GLY A 328 18.82 13.57 20.42
CA GLY A 328 17.67 13.43 19.52
C GLY A 328 16.74 12.28 19.89
N SER A 329 15.87 11.91 18.95
CA SER A 329 14.91 10.82 19.14
C SER A 329 14.90 9.86 17.94
N ALA A 330 14.60 8.59 18.21
CA ALA A 330 14.33 7.58 17.20
C ALA A 330 13.00 6.88 17.48
N ASN A 331 12.28 6.46 16.44
CA ASN A 331 10.99 5.80 16.53
C ASN A 331 10.98 4.50 15.73
N LEU A 332 10.65 3.38 16.39
CA LEU A 332 10.33 2.10 15.76
C LEU A 332 8.83 1.83 15.87
N THR A 333 8.21 1.32 14.80
CA THR A 333 6.76 1.00 14.79
C THR A 333 6.53 -0.50 14.63
N GLU A 334 6.11 -0.97 13.45
CA GLU A 334 6.15 -2.38 13.04
C GLU A 334 5.76 -3.45 14.10
N THR A 335 4.73 -3.24 14.93
CA THR A 335 4.31 -4.17 16.01
C THR A 335 4.26 -5.66 15.61
N PRO A 336 3.64 -6.07 14.48
CA PRO A 336 3.69 -7.47 14.05
C PRO A 336 5.10 -7.98 13.73
N GLU A 337 5.98 -7.12 13.20
CA GLU A 337 7.37 -7.45 12.84
C GLU A 337 8.26 -7.57 14.10
N LEU A 338 7.71 -7.51 15.30
CA LEU A 338 8.41 -7.86 16.53
C LEU A 338 7.86 -9.14 17.20
N SER A 339 6.91 -9.82 16.55
CA SER A 339 6.37 -11.10 17.04
C SER A 339 7.42 -12.21 16.97
N GLY A 340 7.75 -12.82 18.11
CA GLY A 340 8.86 -13.76 18.26
C GLY A 340 10.19 -13.10 18.63
N ALA A 341 10.28 -11.76 18.63
CA ALA A 341 11.48 -11.02 19.04
C ALA A 341 11.28 -10.25 20.35
N GLU A 342 10.27 -10.64 21.16
CA GLU A 342 9.93 -10.00 22.43
C GLU A 342 11.14 -9.97 23.38
N ASP A 343 11.91 -11.06 23.44
CA ASP A 343 13.08 -11.18 24.31
C ASP A 343 14.18 -10.16 23.94
N TYR A 344 14.55 -10.08 22.66
CA TYR A 344 15.49 -9.05 22.19
C TYR A 344 14.96 -7.63 22.42
N THR A 345 13.68 -7.40 22.09
CA THR A 345 13.06 -6.08 22.15
C THR A 345 13.01 -5.55 23.58
N LEU A 346 12.65 -6.41 24.54
CA LEU A 346 12.50 -6.06 25.95
C LEU A 346 13.77 -6.26 26.78
N SER A 347 14.86 -6.76 26.17
CA SER A 347 16.17 -6.92 26.83
C SER A 347 16.78 -5.61 27.35
N SER A 348 16.33 -4.45 26.85
CA SER A 348 16.79 -3.13 27.29
C SER A 348 15.64 -2.12 27.28
N ILE A 349 15.03 -1.93 28.44
CA ILE A 349 13.91 -1.00 28.67
C ILE A 349 14.19 -0.16 29.92
N THR A 350 13.84 1.13 29.92
CA THR A 350 14.16 2.02 31.05
C THR A 350 13.32 1.79 32.30
N GLU A 351 12.13 1.21 32.13
CA GLU A 351 11.15 0.97 33.21
C GLU A 351 10.49 -0.40 33.00
N PRO A 352 10.28 -1.21 34.05
CA PRO A 352 9.67 -2.54 33.91
C PRO A 352 8.22 -2.48 33.42
N GLU A 353 7.52 -1.35 33.61
CA GLU A 353 6.15 -1.12 33.13
C GLU A 353 6.05 -1.01 31.60
N ILE A 354 7.17 -0.82 30.89
CA ILE A 354 7.22 -0.83 29.43
C ILE A 354 6.86 -2.22 28.89
N ALA A 355 7.38 -3.28 29.52
CA ALA A 355 7.13 -4.66 29.08
C ALA A 355 5.64 -5.04 29.01
N PRO A 356 4.81 -4.91 30.08
CA PRO A 356 3.40 -5.25 30.00
C PRO A 356 2.61 -4.37 29.01
N ARG A 357 2.99 -3.09 28.84
CA ARG A 357 2.36 -2.21 27.84
C ARG A 357 2.67 -2.66 26.41
N PHE A 358 3.94 -2.97 26.12
CA PHE A 358 4.37 -3.50 24.82
C PHE A 358 3.69 -4.84 24.50
N LEU A 359 3.70 -5.78 25.45
CA LEU A 359 3.02 -7.08 25.30
C LEU A 359 1.51 -6.92 25.09
N SER A 360 0.89 -5.90 25.69
CA SER A 360 -0.51 -5.56 25.45
C SER A 360 -0.76 -5.05 24.03
N MET A 361 0.14 -4.26 23.45
CA MET A 361 0.04 -3.82 22.05
C MET A 361 0.10 -5.01 21.10
N MET A 362 1.03 -5.93 21.31
CA MET A 362 1.14 -7.16 20.53
C MET A 362 -0.07 -8.07 20.69
N SER A 363 -0.57 -8.22 21.91
CA SER A 363 -1.77 -9.03 22.19
C SER A 363 -3.01 -8.44 21.51
N ARG A 364 -3.18 -7.11 21.59
CA ARG A 364 -4.25 -6.38 20.90
C ARG A 364 -4.17 -6.61 19.39
N PHE A 365 -2.97 -6.53 18.80
CA PHE A 365 -2.78 -6.82 17.39
C PHE A 365 -3.13 -8.28 17.03
N LYS A 366 -2.62 -9.27 17.80
CA LYS A 366 -2.89 -10.70 17.59
C LYS A 366 -4.39 -11.01 17.70
N GLU A 367 -5.07 -10.41 18.67
CA GLU A 367 -6.52 -10.54 18.86
C GLU A 367 -7.29 -9.95 17.67
N GLN A 368 -6.97 -8.72 17.26
CA GLN A 368 -7.60 -8.06 16.12
C GLN A 368 -7.39 -8.82 14.82
N LEU A 369 -6.18 -9.33 14.59
CA LEU A 369 -5.88 -10.18 13.45
C LEU A 369 -6.72 -11.47 13.47
N GLY A 370 -6.89 -12.07 14.66
CA GLY A 370 -7.69 -13.27 14.88
C GLY A 370 -9.19 -13.09 14.64
N TRP A 371 -9.75 -11.89 14.82
CA TRP A 371 -11.15 -11.58 14.50
C TRP A 371 -11.52 -11.87 13.05
N HIS A 372 -10.52 -11.91 12.18
CA HIS A 372 -10.66 -12.14 10.74
C HIS A 372 -10.10 -13.51 10.29
N GLY A 373 -9.74 -14.40 11.21
CA GLY A 373 -9.12 -15.70 10.90
C GLY A 373 -7.60 -15.63 10.68
N GLY A 374 -7.02 -14.44 10.81
CA GLY A 374 -5.60 -14.19 10.61
C GLY A 374 -4.69 -14.72 11.71
N LYS A 375 -3.44 -15.00 11.35
CA LYS A 375 -2.34 -15.37 12.25
C LYS A 375 -1.07 -14.62 11.86
N VAL A 376 -0.30 -14.18 12.85
CA VAL A 376 0.93 -13.41 12.60
C VAL A 376 1.99 -14.26 11.89
N ASP A 377 2.01 -15.56 12.18
CA ASP A 377 2.94 -16.55 11.59
C ASP A 377 2.82 -16.67 10.07
N LYS A 378 1.77 -16.08 9.46
CA LYS A 378 1.59 -16.02 8.00
C LYS A 378 2.45 -14.92 7.33
N ASN A 379 3.06 -14.02 8.10
CA ASN A 379 4.21 -13.22 7.69
C ASN A 379 5.45 -14.03 8.11
N PRO A 380 6.43 -14.36 7.24
CA PRO A 380 6.91 -13.71 6.02
C PRO A 380 6.09 -13.92 4.73
N SER A 381 6.11 -12.92 3.84
CA SER A 381 5.60 -13.03 2.46
C SER A 381 6.39 -14.04 1.62
N GLU A 382 5.87 -14.42 0.44
CA GLU A 382 6.62 -15.26 -0.52
C GLU A 382 7.99 -14.66 -0.86
N GLY A 383 8.05 -13.36 -1.09
CA GLY A 383 9.31 -12.68 -1.37
C GLY A 383 10.31 -12.77 -0.22
N ASN A 384 9.85 -12.71 1.02
CA ASN A 384 10.70 -12.85 2.20
C ASN A 384 11.22 -14.30 2.35
N LEU A 385 10.35 -15.30 2.13
CA LEU A 385 10.71 -16.73 2.15
C LEU A 385 11.78 -17.05 1.11
N LEU A 386 11.59 -16.60 -0.14
CA LEU A 386 12.59 -16.73 -1.20
C LEU A 386 13.89 -15.96 -0.88
N GLY A 387 13.78 -14.89 -0.11
CA GLY A 387 14.90 -14.08 0.40
C GLY A 387 15.58 -14.64 1.67
N GLY A 388 15.21 -15.84 2.12
CA GLY A 388 15.85 -16.52 3.25
C GLY A 388 15.30 -16.14 4.63
N LEU A 389 14.10 -15.60 4.74
CA LEU A 389 13.40 -15.38 6.01
C LEU A 389 12.31 -16.42 6.18
N TYR A 390 12.56 -17.43 7.02
CA TYR A 390 11.79 -18.69 7.03
C TYR A 390 10.47 -18.63 7.80
N ASN A 391 10.40 -17.78 8.82
CA ASN A 391 9.24 -17.61 9.69
C ASN A 391 9.23 -16.22 10.32
N ILE A 392 8.13 -15.89 11.03
CA ILE A 392 7.93 -14.57 11.64
C ILE A 392 9.04 -14.25 12.64
N THR A 393 9.41 -15.20 13.50
CA THR A 393 10.42 -15.01 14.55
C THR A 393 11.76 -14.56 13.96
N LEU A 394 12.24 -15.25 12.93
CA LEU A 394 13.51 -14.92 12.28
C LEU A 394 13.47 -13.55 11.61
N LYS A 395 12.35 -13.19 10.97
CA LYS A 395 12.14 -11.85 10.40
C LYS A 395 12.15 -10.80 11.50
N SER A 396 11.45 -11.07 12.60
CA SER A 396 11.28 -10.15 13.71
C SER A 396 12.58 -9.88 14.46
N LEU A 397 13.41 -10.89 14.69
CA LEU A 397 14.73 -10.69 15.29
C LEU A 397 15.58 -9.74 14.43
N GLY A 398 15.56 -9.92 13.11
CA GLY A 398 16.22 -9.00 12.19
C GLY A 398 15.61 -7.60 12.17
N ALA A 399 14.31 -7.44 12.44
CA ALA A 399 13.66 -6.13 12.56
C ALA A 399 13.98 -5.44 13.89
N ALA A 400 14.06 -6.21 14.99
CA ALA A 400 14.27 -5.73 16.35
C ALA A 400 15.65 -5.08 16.55
N VAL A 401 16.67 -5.52 15.80
CA VAL A 401 18.03 -4.92 15.84
C VAL A 401 18.10 -3.45 15.39
N LYS A 402 17.00 -2.88 14.88
CA LYS A 402 16.88 -1.42 14.70
C LYS A 402 16.91 -0.68 16.04
N ARG A 403 16.58 -1.36 17.15
CA ARG A 403 16.98 -0.94 18.49
C ARG A 403 18.41 -1.42 18.72
N ASP A 404 19.36 -0.51 18.65
CA ASP A 404 20.76 -0.79 18.98
C ASP A 404 20.88 -1.31 20.43
N PRO A 405 21.70 -2.33 20.72
CA PRO A 405 21.83 -2.91 22.06
C PRO A 405 22.11 -1.87 23.17
N ASP A 406 22.89 -0.82 22.85
CA ASP A 406 23.28 0.23 23.80
C ASP A 406 22.15 1.23 24.09
N ILE A 407 21.03 1.15 23.36
CA ILE A 407 19.92 2.08 23.43
C ILE A 407 18.67 1.40 24.02
N PRO A 408 18.22 1.80 25.22
CA PRO A 408 17.01 1.26 25.80
C PRO A 408 15.76 1.90 25.20
N ILE A 409 14.67 1.12 25.10
CA ILE A 409 13.34 1.68 24.83
C ILE A 409 12.93 2.52 26.04
N ARG A 410 12.61 3.79 25.78
CA ARG A 410 12.26 4.76 26.82
C ARG A 410 10.78 5.11 26.83
N HIS A 411 10.15 5.13 25.66
CA HIS A 411 8.77 5.60 25.50
C HIS A 411 7.96 4.63 24.65
N LEU A 412 6.72 4.41 25.08
CA LEU A 412 5.69 3.72 24.30
C LEU A 412 4.55 4.69 24.00
N ILE A 413 4.22 4.83 22.72
CA ILE A 413 3.19 5.76 22.23
C ILE A 413 2.18 5.04 21.33
N GLU A 414 0.95 5.53 21.30
CA GLU A 414 -0.05 5.07 20.33
C GLU A 414 0.32 5.56 18.92
N TYR A 415 -0.25 4.93 17.89
CA TYR A 415 -0.01 5.36 16.52
C TYR A 415 -0.31 6.84 16.30
N SER A 416 0.64 7.53 15.66
CA SER A 416 0.63 8.97 15.36
C SER A 416 0.61 9.90 16.56
N GLU A 417 0.79 9.40 17.79
CA GLU A 417 0.99 10.25 18.96
C GLU A 417 2.34 10.97 18.87
N ARG A 418 2.40 12.24 19.28
CA ARG A 418 3.58 13.09 19.08
C ARG A 418 4.73 12.72 20.01
N MET A 419 5.94 12.64 19.45
CA MET A 419 7.18 12.51 20.22
C MET A 419 7.58 13.85 20.83
N THR A 420 7.48 13.97 22.16
CA THR A 420 7.73 15.23 22.90
C THR A 420 9.03 15.24 23.69
N GLN A 421 9.65 14.09 23.91
CA GLN A 421 10.89 13.92 24.69
C GLN A 421 11.99 13.27 23.85
N PRO A 422 13.27 13.39 24.26
CA PRO A 422 14.37 12.67 23.62
C PRO A 422 14.38 11.18 23.97
N GLY A 423 15.10 10.40 23.16
CA GLY A 423 15.33 8.97 23.35
C GLY A 423 14.62 8.07 22.35
N PHE A 424 14.64 6.76 22.63
CA PHE A 424 14.06 5.75 21.75
C PHE A 424 12.58 5.52 22.08
N TYR A 425 11.75 5.65 21.04
CA TYR A 425 10.31 5.41 21.07
C TYR A 425 9.99 4.11 20.37
N PHE A 426 9.06 3.35 20.94
CA PHE A 426 8.30 2.38 20.19
C PHE A 426 6.85 2.88 20.04
N MET A 427 6.36 2.91 18.81
CA MET A 427 5.02 3.36 18.45
C MET A 427 4.19 2.16 18.01
N ASP A 428 2.97 2.01 18.52
CA ASP A 428 2.12 0.92 18.03
C ASP A 428 1.72 1.11 16.56
N GLY A 429 1.64 0.03 15.77
CA GLY A 429 1.18 0.06 14.39
C GLY A 429 1.02 -1.32 13.73
N MET A 430 0.20 -1.37 12.66
CA MET A 430 -0.33 -2.62 12.08
C MET A 430 0.62 -3.44 11.17
N GLY A 431 1.85 -2.97 10.87
CA GLY A 431 2.82 -3.74 10.06
C GLY A 431 2.77 -3.58 8.55
N GLY A 432 2.31 -2.43 8.04
CA GLY A 432 2.52 -2.02 6.64
C GLY A 432 3.54 -0.88 6.58
N ASP A 433 4.42 -0.88 5.58
CA ASP A 433 5.53 0.07 5.50
C ASP A 433 5.06 1.52 5.31
N ILE A 434 4.14 1.75 4.36
CA ILE A 434 3.57 3.09 4.07
C ILE A 434 2.81 3.63 5.28
N ALA A 435 1.95 2.81 5.89
CA ALA A 435 1.19 3.23 7.06
C ALA A 435 2.10 3.52 8.26
N SER A 436 3.17 2.75 8.44
CA SER A 436 4.10 2.93 9.56
C SER A 436 4.85 4.26 9.45
N TYR A 437 5.48 4.56 8.31
CA TYR A 437 6.20 5.83 8.20
C TYR A 437 5.26 7.04 8.11
N THR A 438 4.02 6.87 7.62
CA THR A 438 3.00 7.94 7.68
C THR A 438 2.69 8.30 9.14
N GLY A 439 2.55 7.29 10.00
CA GLY A 439 2.39 7.49 11.44
C GLY A 439 3.63 8.10 12.10
N GLN A 440 4.84 7.71 11.68
CA GLN A 440 6.09 8.31 12.18
C GLN A 440 6.20 9.78 11.78
N ALA A 441 5.82 10.13 10.54
CA ALA A 441 5.70 11.52 10.11
C ALA A 441 4.68 12.28 10.98
N ALA A 442 3.52 11.69 11.26
CA ALA A 442 2.54 12.29 12.16
C ALA A 442 3.05 12.43 13.62
N ALA A 443 3.89 11.50 14.08
CA ALA A 443 4.57 11.52 15.37
C ALA A 443 5.71 12.58 15.47
N ALA A 444 5.87 13.41 14.43
CA ALA A 444 6.86 14.48 14.29
C ALA A 444 8.29 14.04 13.92
N CYS A 445 8.48 12.84 13.37
CA CYS A 445 9.75 12.50 12.70
C CYS A 445 10.00 13.47 11.53
N ASN A 446 11.24 13.95 11.40
CA ASN A 446 11.67 14.87 10.34
C ASN A 446 12.66 14.22 9.36
N ILE A 447 13.03 12.96 9.57
CA ILE A 447 13.70 12.08 8.61
C ILE A 447 13.17 10.65 8.82
N ILE A 448 13.03 9.86 7.74
CA ILE A 448 12.77 8.42 7.82
C ILE A 448 13.99 7.68 7.28
N LEU A 449 14.50 6.68 8.01
CA LEU A 449 15.46 5.70 7.52
C LEU A 449 14.70 4.45 7.09
N PHE A 450 14.69 4.18 5.78
CA PHE A 450 13.92 3.09 5.19
C PHE A 450 14.86 2.00 4.67
N VAL A 451 14.94 0.88 5.39
CA VAL A 451 15.76 -0.27 5.01
C VAL A 451 15.00 -1.17 4.06
N THR A 452 15.62 -1.57 2.95
CA THR A 452 15.00 -2.46 1.97
C THR A 452 15.95 -3.49 1.40
N GLY A 453 15.54 -4.77 1.37
CA GLY A 453 16.31 -5.84 0.72
C GLY A 453 16.13 -5.85 -0.80
N ARG A 454 14.96 -5.39 -1.27
CA ARG A 454 14.55 -5.41 -2.67
C ARG A 454 14.37 -4.03 -3.27
N GLY A 455 14.93 -2.99 -2.68
CA GLY A 455 14.92 -1.64 -3.28
C GLY A 455 13.52 -1.05 -3.47
N THR A 456 12.68 -1.09 -2.44
CA THR A 456 11.37 -0.42 -2.44
C THR A 456 11.49 1.06 -2.89
N PRO A 457 10.77 1.50 -3.95
CA PRO A 457 10.84 2.88 -4.44
C PRO A 457 9.75 3.74 -3.80
N THR A 458 9.64 3.74 -2.47
CA THR A 458 8.69 4.58 -1.73
C THR A 458 9.39 5.76 -1.06
N ASN A 459 8.62 6.82 -0.83
CA ASN A 459 9.03 8.02 -0.10
C ASN A 459 7.77 8.62 0.55
N SER A 460 7.87 9.10 1.80
CA SER A 460 6.78 9.90 2.38
C SER A 460 6.67 11.25 1.68
N SER A 461 5.45 11.77 1.53
CA SER A 461 5.29 13.09 0.93
C SER A 461 5.69 14.23 1.89
N ILE A 462 5.76 13.98 3.20
CA ILE A 462 6.06 15.01 4.23
C ILE A 462 7.50 14.96 4.71
N VAL A 463 8.09 13.76 4.75
CA VAL A 463 9.37 13.53 5.41
C VAL A 463 10.37 12.90 4.43
N PRO A 464 11.59 13.46 4.29
CA PRO A 464 12.60 12.86 3.43
C PRO A 464 12.91 11.43 3.90
N THR A 465 12.76 10.49 2.97
CA THR A 465 12.96 9.06 3.24
C THR A 465 14.29 8.61 2.66
N VAL A 466 15.26 8.32 3.54
CA VAL A 466 16.60 7.85 3.19
C VAL A 466 16.55 6.35 2.99
N LYS A 467 16.70 5.90 1.75
CA LYS A 467 16.63 4.48 1.41
C LYS A 467 17.98 3.79 1.56
N ILE A 468 17.99 2.70 2.32
CA ILE A 468 19.17 1.92 2.67
C ILE A 468 18.99 0.50 2.12
N VAL A 469 19.90 0.03 1.27
CA VAL A 469 19.84 -1.34 0.71
C VAL A 469 20.91 -2.26 1.28
N ASN A 470 20.58 -3.54 1.44
CA ASN A 470 21.41 -4.50 2.19
C ASN A 470 22.57 -5.10 1.40
N THR A 471 22.60 -4.97 0.06
CA THR A 471 23.64 -5.58 -0.79
C THR A 471 24.15 -4.60 -1.84
N THR A 472 25.47 -4.63 -2.08
CA THR A 472 26.13 -3.73 -3.03
C THR A 472 25.68 -3.97 -4.47
N GLU A 473 25.40 -5.21 -4.85
CA GLU A 473 24.89 -5.51 -6.20
C GLU A 473 23.50 -4.90 -6.43
N ARG A 474 22.61 -4.94 -5.43
CA ARG A 474 21.31 -4.27 -5.53
C ARG A 474 21.46 -2.75 -5.57
N TYR A 475 22.37 -2.19 -4.78
CA TYR A 475 22.68 -0.77 -4.81
C TYR A 475 23.09 -0.30 -6.20
N LYS A 476 24.01 -1.01 -6.86
CA LYS A 476 24.45 -0.68 -8.22
C LYS A 476 23.31 -0.77 -9.24
N LEU A 477 22.45 -1.78 -9.12
CA LEU A 477 21.31 -1.98 -10.02
C LEU A 477 20.26 -0.87 -9.88
N MET A 478 20.12 -0.29 -8.70
CA MET A 478 19.10 0.71 -8.36
C MET A 478 19.72 2.01 -7.86
N ALA A 479 20.87 2.38 -8.43
CA ALA A 479 21.69 3.50 -7.93
C ALA A 479 20.98 4.86 -7.96
N ASP A 480 19.97 4.99 -8.83
CA ASP A 480 19.15 6.19 -8.94
C ASP A 480 17.89 6.17 -8.03
N ASP A 481 17.65 5.07 -7.32
CA ASP A 481 16.57 4.94 -6.33
C ASP A 481 17.09 4.88 -4.89
N ILE A 482 18.31 4.41 -4.64
CA ILE A 482 18.81 4.07 -3.30
C ILE A 482 19.87 5.05 -2.82
N ASP A 483 19.65 5.65 -1.65
CA ASP A 483 20.55 6.67 -1.10
C ASP A 483 21.82 6.06 -0.47
N ILE A 484 21.70 4.93 0.26
CA ILE A 484 22.79 4.34 1.06
C ILE A 484 22.99 2.85 0.74
N ASN A 485 24.24 2.44 0.57
CA ASN A 485 24.65 1.05 0.41
C ASN A 485 25.12 0.43 1.73
N ALA A 486 24.26 -0.29 2.46
CA ALA A 486 24.67 -1.04 3.64
C ALA A 486 25.43 -2.33 3.30
N GLY A 487 25.36 -2.79 2.04
CA GLY A 487 26.07 -3.97 1.56
C GLY A 487 27.60 -3.85 1.63
N GLN A 488 28.14 -2.64 1.77
CA GLN A 488 29.57 -2.44 2.02
C GLN A 488 30.05 -3.17 3.28
N TYR A 489 29.17 -3.43 4.24
CA TYR A 489 29.48 -4.26 5.41
C TYR A 489 29.81 -5.70 5.02
N LEU A 490 29.02 -6.28 4.10
CA LEU A 490 29.29 -7.62 3.56
C LEU A 490 30.58 -7.65 2.73
N ASP A 491 30.92 -6.52 2.09
CA ASP A 491 32.15 -6.33 1.32
C ASP A 491 33.41 -6.08 2.20
N GLY A 492 33.27 -6.12 3.52
CA GLY A 492 34.39 -6.06 4.48
C GLY A 492 34.61 -4.70 5.15
N LYS A 493 33.75 -3.70 4.90
CA LYS A 493 33.79 -2.43 5.64
C LYS A 493 33.28 -2.62 7.07
N SER A 494 33.91 -2.00 8.05
CA SER A 494 33.42 -2.01 9.43
C SER A 494 32.10 -1.25 9.57
N MET A 495 31.18 -1.71 10.41
CA MET A 495 29.93 -1.01 10.72
C MET A 495 30.17 0.40 11.31
N GLU A 496 31.25 0.61 12.08
CA GLU A 496 31.64 1.93 12.61
C GLU A 496 31.89 2.96 11.50
N SER A 497 32.81 2.66 10.57
CA SER A 497 33.08 3.52 9.41
C SER A 497 31.85 3.73 8.53
N LEU A 498 31.06 2.68 8.30
CA LEU A 498 29.82 2.78 7.53
C LEU A 498 28.79 3.70 8.21
N THR A 499 28.65 3.61 9.53
CA THR A 499 27.77 4.47 10.35
C THR A 499 28.21 5.93 10.26
N SER A 500 29.51 6.21 10.37
CA SER A 500 30.03 7.58 10.26
C SER A 500 29.67 8.21 8.91
N GLU A 501 29.93 7.51 7.80
CA GLU A 501 29.63 8.03 6.46
C GLU A 501 28.12 8.18 6.21
N ALA A 502 27.33 7.21 6.66
CA ALA A 502 25.88 7.27 6.57
C ALA A 502 25.30 8.43 7.40
N MET A 503 25.86 8.69 8.58
CA MET A 503 25.45 9.81 9.43
C MET A 503 25.74 11.16 8.75
N ASP A 504 26.91 11.34 8.12
CA ASP A 504 27.21 12.55 7.34
C ASP A 504 26.20 12.77 6.20
N GLN A 505 25.80 11.70 5.52
CA GLN A 505 24.78 11.76 4.47
C GLN A 505 23.40 12.12 5.04
N VAL A 506 23.01 11.55 6.18
CA VAL A 506 21.76 11.89 6.88
C VAL A 506 21.75 13.36 7.30
N ILE A 507 22.86 13.90 7.81
CA ILE A 507 22.99 15.32 8.16
C ILE A 507 22.88 16.22 6.92
N SER A 508 23.48 15.83 5.79
CA SER A 508 23.34 16.56 4.53
C SER A 508 21.89 16.58 4.05
N ILE A 509 21.20 15.45 4.15
CA ILE A 509 19.78 15.32 3.80
C ILE A 509 18.91 16.16 4.74
N ALA A 510 19.18 16.14 6.04
CA ALA A 510 18.54 17.01 7.03
C ALA A 510 18.71 18.50 6.66
N SER A 511 19.89 18.84 6.15
CA SER A 511 20.29 20.19 5.74
C SER A 511 19.72 20.65 4.40
N GLY A 512 18.97 19.81 3.70
CA GLY A 512 18.24 20.16 2.47
C GLY A 512 18.68 19.41 1.21
N GLN A 513 19.65 18.49 1.29
CA GLN A 513 19.91 17.59 0.16
C GLN A 513 18.68 16.69 -0.06
N LYS A 514 18.11 16.74 -1.27
CA LYS A 514 17.00 15.85 -1.66
C LYS A 514 17.48 14.41 -1.75
N THR A 515 16.70 13.50 -1.17
CA THR A 515 16.86 12.05 -1.39
C THR A 515 16.55 11.72 -2.85
N LEU A 516 16.97 10.54 -3.29
CA LEU A 516 16.63 10.06 -4.64
C LEU A 516 15.12 9.86 -4.81
N GLY A 517 14.42 9.45 -3.74
CA GLY A 517 12.96 9.33 -3.74
C GLY A 517 12.24 10.66 -3.97
N GLU A 518 12.70 11.74 -3.33
CA GLU A 518 12.17 13.08 -3.55
C GLU A 518 12.38 13.54 -5.00
N LYS A 519 13.56 13.29 -5.57
CA LYS A 519 13.86 13.65 -6.98
C LYS A 519 12.98 12.89 -7.96
N ARG A 520 12.64 11.63 -7.66
CA ARG A 520 11.82 10.76 -8.51
C ARG A 520 10.31 10.87 -8.24
N ASN A 521 9.87 11.70 -7.29
CA ASN A 521 8.45 11.82 -6.90
C ASN A 521 7.82 10.46 -6.57
N GLN A 522 8.51 9.68 -5.75
CA GLN A 522 8.09 8.36 -5.28
C GLN A 522 7.13 8.45 -4.08
N ASN A 523 6.37 9.54 -4.02
CA ASN A 523 5.64 9.95 -2.84
C ASN A 523 4.35 9.14 -2.71
N ILE A 524 4.15 8.51 -1.57
CA ILE A 524 2.90 7.87 -1.19
C ILE A 524 2.74 7.96 0.32
N ASP A 525 1.54 8.19 0.81
CA ASP A 525 1.22 8.11 2.24
C ASP A 525 -0.08 7.33 2.40
N LEU A 526 -0.24 6.68 3.55
CA LEU A 526 -1.39 5.83 3.84
C LEU A 526 -1.70 5.94 5.33
N LEU A 527 -2.94 6.30 5.67
CA LEU A 527 -3.37 6.31 7.06
C LEU A 527 -3.63 4.87 7.53
N TRP A 528 -3.30 4.60 8.80
CA TRP A 528 -3.73 3.36 9.43
C TRP A 528 -5.22 3.37 9.72
N ARG A 529 -5.94 2.43 9.12
CA ARG A 529 -7.34 2.11 9.38
C ARG A 529 -7.49 0.81 10.18
N GLN A 530 -8.33 0.80 11.22
CA GLN A 530 -8.81 -0.37 11.96
C GLN A 530 -10.34 -0.40 11.84
N LYS A 531 -10.88 -0.84 10.71
CA LYS A 531 -12.34 -0.80 10.50
C LYS A 531 -13.02 -2.14 10.83
N TYR A 532 -14.22 -2.02 11.42
CA TYR A 532 -15.34 -2.98 11.54
C TYR A 532 -15.62 -3.68 12.87
N PHE A 533 -14.74 -3.60 13.87
CA PHE A 533 -15.05 -4.18 15.19
C PHE A 533 -14.85 -3.16 16.30
N GLN A 534 -15.96 -2.54 16.75
CA GLN A 534 -16.01 -1.71 17.97
C GLN A 534 -15.89 -2.58 19.25
N SER A 535 -16.12 -3.89 19.12
CA SER A 535 -15.96 -4.96 20.11
C SER A 535 -15.66 -6.26 19.37
N SER A 536 -15.15 -7.29 20.07
CA SER A 536 -15.00 -8.65 19.51
C SER A 536 -16.25 -9.02 18.72
N PRO A 537 -16.15 -9.53 17.48
CA PRO A 537 -17.29 -10.11 16.79
C PRO A 537 -17.95 -11.18 17.70
N ASP A 538 -19.27 -11.25 17.69
CA ASP A 538 -20.05 -12.28 18.38
C ASP A 538 -19.75 -13.66 17.74
N GLN A 539 -18.63 -14.27 18.13
CA GLN A 539 -18.20 -15.66 17.91
C GLN A 539 -18.31 -16.29 16.51
N LYS A 540 -18.57 -15.52 15.47
CA LYS A 540 -18.31 -15.92 14.08
C LYS A 540 -17.67 -14.72 13.42
N ALA A 541 -16.40 -14.86 13.03
CA ALA A 541 -15.88 -14.03 11.95
C ALA A 541 -16.97 -14.00 10.87
N GLU A 542 -17.50 -12.83 10.50
CA GLU A 542 -18.47 -12.73 9.43
C GLU A 542 -17.79 -13.29 8.18
N SER A 543 -18.02 -14.58 7.88
CA SER A 543 -17.45 -15.25 6.74
C SER A 543 -18.21 -14.77 5.51
N TYR A 544 -17.84 -13.61 5.04
CA TYR A 544 -18.37 -13.11 3.80
C TYR A 544 -17.93 -14.04 2.65
N ALA A 545 -18.84 -14.34 1.72
CA ALA A 545 -18.53 -15.21 0.59
C ALA A 545 -17.38 -14.64 -0.24
N SER A 546 -16.36 -15.45 -0.55
CA SER A 546 -15.24 -15.07 -1.42
C SER A 546 -15.68 -14.82 -2.86
N ARG A 547 -16.78 -15.46 -3.29
CA ARG A 547 -17.46 -15.29 -4.57
C ARG A 547 -18.92 -15.73 -4.43
N PHE A 548 -19.86 -15.02 -5.07
CA PHE A 548 -21.25 -15.48 -5.22
C PHE A 548 -21.42 -16.24 -6.54
N ASP A 549 -22.51 -17.01 -6.69
CA ASP A 549 -22.79 -17.77 -7.91
C ASP A 549 -23.06 -16.90 -9.15
N GLY A 550 -23.29 -15.59 -8.96
CA GLY A 550 -23.54 -14.65 -10.04
C GLY A 550 -24.92 -14.80 -10.67
N ALA A 551 -25.87 -15.49 -10.02
CA ALA A 551 -27.25 -15.58 -10.51
C ALA A 551 -27.96 -14.22 -10.38
N PRO A 552 -28.73 -13.77 -11.40
CA PRO A 552 -29.38 -12.48 -11.34
C PRO A 552 -30.57 -12.49 -10.38
N VAL A 553 -30.83 -11.34 -9.78
CA VAL A 553 -32.01 -11.11 -8.95
C VAL A 553 -33.26 -11.13 -9.84
N ALA A 554 -34.27 -11.91 -9.42
CA ALA A 554 -35.53 -12.01 -10.14
C ALA A 554 -36.27 -10.66 -10.12
N CYS A 555 -36.77 -10.25 -11.29
CA CYS A 555 -37.53 -9.01 -11.48
C CYS A 555 -38.80 -9.29 -12.30
N ASP A 556 -39.88 -8.53 -12.09
CA ASP A 556 -41.02 -8.52 -13.02
C ASP A 556 -40.83 -7.42 -14.07
N LEU A 557 -40.55 -7.85 -15.31
CA LEU A 557 -40.31 -6.95 -16.43
C LEU A 557 -41.48 -6.90 -17.43
N SER A 558 -42.59 -7.60 -17.12
CA SER A 558 -43.69 -7.83 -18.07
C SER A 558 -44.39 -6.56 -18.57
N SER A 559 -44.32 -5.49 -17.78
CA SER A 559 -44.97 -4.20 -18.06
C SER A 559 -44.04 -3.16 -18.71
N TYR A 560 -42.75 -3.45 -18.85
CA TYR A 560 -41.75 -2.49 -19.31
C TYR A 560 -41.34 -2.73 -20.76
N LYS A 561 -41.14 -1.63 -21.50
CA LYS A 561 -40.62 -1.70 -22.87
C LYS A 561 -39.09 -1.79 -22.84
N PRO A 562 -38.47 -2.57 -23.74
CA PRO A 562 -37.02 -2.55 -23.95
C PRO A 562 -36.53 -1.13 -24.25
N ILE A 563 -35.38 -0.76 -23.68
CA ILE A 563 -34.68 0.49 -24.03
C ILE A 563 -34.25 0.48 -25.50
N GLU A 564 -34.49 1.58 -26.21
CA GLU A 564 -34.05 1.77 -27.60
C GLU A 564 -32.70 2.49 -27.60
N ILE A 565 -31.61 1.74 -27.68
CA ILE A 565 -30.25 2.27 -27.72
C ILE A 565 -29.43 1.57 -28.81
N VAL A 566 -28.65 2.35 -29.56
CA VAL A 566 -27.70 1.85 -30.57
C VAL A 566 -26.41 2.64 -30.45
N PHE A 567 -25.28 1.95 -30.25
CA PHE A 567 -23.97 2.58 -30.11
C PHE A 567 -22.95 1.95 -31.04
N ASP A 568 -21.93 2.71 -31.43
CA ASP A 568 -20.73 2.19 -32.10
C ASP A 568 -19.83 1.52 -31.07
N GLY A 569 -19.43 0.30 -31.34
CA GLY A 569 -18.61 -0.48 -30.43
C GLY A 569 -17.71 -1.46 -31.16
N ILE A 570 -17.19 -2.41 -30.40
CA ILE A 570 -16.26 -3.43 -30.90
C ILE A 570 -16.85 -4.81 -30.65
N GLN A 571 -16.78 -5.68 -31.64
CA GLN A 571 -17.24 -7.06 -31.49
C GLN A 571 -16.37 -7.80 -30.46
N GLY A 572 -16.95 -8.10 -29.30
CA GLY A 572 -16.39 -9.03 -28.31
C GLY A 572 -16.83 -10.47 -28.56
N PRO A 573 -16.46 -11.43 -27.69
CA PRO A 573 -16.83 -12.83 -27.85
C PRO A 573 -18.35 -13.08 -27.84
N ASP A 574 -19.07 -12.46 -26.89
CA ASP A 574 -20.49 -12.75 -26.63
C ASP A 574 -21.42 -11.52 -26.74
N ARG A 575 -20.86 -10.34 -27.00
CA ARG A 575 -21.57 -9.06 -27.07
C ARG A 575 -20.76 -7.98 -27.77
N VAL A 576 -21.39 -6.85 -28.07
CA VAL A 576 -20.69 -5.63 -28.48
C VAL A 576 -20.16 -4.89 -27.24
N MET A 577 -18.88 -4.56 -27.26
CA MET A 577 -18.16 -3.86 -26.19
C MET A 577 -18.09 -2.36 -26.51
N PRO A 578 -17.84 -1.48 -25.52
CA PRO A 578 -17.59 -0.06 -25.77
C PRO A 578 -16.45 0.16 -26.78
N LYS A 579 -16.48 1.30 -27.47
CA LYS A 579 -15.49 1.62 -28.50
C LYS A 579 -14.10 1.97 -27.94
N GLU A 580 -14.04 2.57 -26.75
CA GLU A 580 -12.80 3.01 -26.12
C GLU A 580 -11.88 1.81 -25.79
N ARG A 581 -10.58 1.96 -26.07
CA ARG A 581 -9.50 1.01 -25.82
C ARG A 581 -8.50 1.58 -24.82
N ILE A 582 -8.33 0.87 -23.71
CA ILE A 582 -7.50 1.30 -22.58
C ILE A 582 -6.32 0.36 -22.41
N GLY A 583 -5.13 0.94 -22.23
CA GLY A 583 -3.96 0.23 -21.75
C GLY A 583 -3.92 0.30 -20.24
N LEU A 584 -3.95 -0.85 -19.56
CA LEU A 584 -4.06 -0.90 -18.11
C LEU A 584 -2.74 -1.29 -17.45
N ILE A 585 -2.31 -0.51 -16.46
CA ILE A 585 -1.19 -0.84 -15.58
C ILE A 585 -1.73 -1.12 -14.18
N ILE A 586 -1.57 -2.34 -13.69
CA ILE A 586 -1.99 -2.74 -12.34
C ILE A 586 -0.77 -2.86 -11.43
N PRO A 587 -0.57 -1.93 -10.47
CA PRO A 587 0.37 -2.13 -9.38
C PRO A 587 -0.13 -3.25 -8.46
N THR A 588 0.71 -4.25 -8.20
CA THR A 588 0.33 -5.37 -7.30
C THR A 588 0.41 -5.00 -5.82
N VAL A 589 1.04 -3.87 -5.49
CA VAL A 589 1.20 -3.36 -4.12
C VAL A 589 1.35 -1.83 -4.11
N GLY A 590 0.99 -1.19 -2.99
CA GLY A 590 1.14 0.27 -2.81
C GLY A 590 2.52 0.81 -3.20
N CYS A 591 3.57 0.06 -2.93
CA CYS A 591 4.95 0.47 -3.24
C CYS A 591 5.28 0.54 -4.74
N SER A 592 4.43 0.01 -5.64
CA SER A 592 4.61 0.14 -7.09
C SER A 592 3.68 1.17 -7.74
N VAL A 593 2.85 1.88 -6.96
CA VAL A 593 1.89 2.87 -7.45
C VAL A 593 2.58 4.05 -8.14
N ALA A 594 3.50 4.74 -7.46
CA ALA A 594 4.15 5.93 -8.01
C ALA A 594 4.90 5.64 -9.32
N THR A 595 5.57 4.48 -9.42
CA THR A 595 6.23 4.02 -10.65
C THR A 595 5.21 3.74 -11.77
N SER A 596 4.06 3.17 -11.43
CA SER A 596 2.98 2.90 -12.38
C SER A 596 2.34 4.20 -12.90
N GLU A 597 2.12 5.19 -12.04
CA GLU A 597 1.63 6.51 -12.43
C GLU A 597 2.61 7.22 -13.38
N GLN A 598 3.91 7.14 -13.12
CA GLN A 598 4.94 7.68 -14.01
C GLN A 598 4.94 6.98 -15.38
N ALA A 599 4.76 5.66 -15.41
CA ALA A 599 4.64 4.90 -16.65
C ALA A 599 3.40 5.31 -17.46
N VAL A 600 2.24 5.46 -16.80
CA VAL A 600 1.01 5.96 -17.42
C VAL A 600 1.20 7.37 -17.98
N ALA A 601 1.79 8.29 -17.21
CA ALA A 601 2.05 9.65 -17.67
C ALA A 601 2.92 9.68 -18.94
N LYS A 602 4.01 8.90 -18.95
CA LYS A 602 4.88 8.74 -20.13
C LYS A 602 4.10 8.19 -21.32
N LEU A 603 3.36 7.10 -21.13
CA LEU A 603 2.61 6.43 -22.19
C LEU A 603 1.50 7.30 -22.78
N ASN A 604 0.76 8.04 -21.95
CA ASN A 604 -0.28 8.97 -22.40
C ASN A 604 0.27 10.14 -23.22
N SER A 605 1.50 10.57 -22.92
CA SER A 605 2.21 11.55 -23.74
C SER A 605 2.91 10.94 -24.98
N GLY A 606 2.89 9.60 -25.11
CA GLY A 606 3.68 8.83 -26.05
C GLY A 606 3.02 8.55 -27.41
N PRO A 607 3.77 7.91 -28.33
CA PRO A 607 3.33 7.71 -29.72
C PRO A 607 2.14 6.76 -29.87
N LEU A 608 1.89 5.85 -28.93
CA LEU A 608 0.77 4.91 -29.00
C LEU A 608 -0.58 5.63 -28.95
N VAL A 609 -0.72 6.59 -28.03
CA VAL A 609 -1.92 7.45 -27.94
C VAL A 609 -1.98 8.44 -29.09
N GLN A 610 -0.88 9.13 -29.40
CA GLN A 610 -0.85 10.14 -30.47
C GLN A 610 -1.19 9.58 -31.86
N LYS A 611 -0.88 8.30 -32.12
CA LYS A 611 -1.21 7.61 -33.37
C LYS A 611 -2.59 6.94 -33.36
N GLY A 612 -3.33 6.99 -32.25
CA GLY A 612 -4.62 6.33 -32.09
C GLY A 612 -4.55 4.80 -32.06
N ALA A 613 -3.39 4.22 -31.70
CA ALA A 613 -3.29 2.77 -31.52
C ALA A 613 -4.09 2.31 -30.28
N ILE A 614 -4.21 3.19 -29.29
CA ILE A 614 -4.96 3.04 -28.05
C ILE A 614 -5.47 4.43 -27.63
N ASP A 615 -6.62 4.52 -26.97
CA ASP A 615 -7.20 5.83 -26.64
C ASP A 615 -6.47 6.49 -25.45
N ARG A 616 -6.14 5.70 -24.43
CA ARG A 616 -5.38 6.15 -23.26
C ARG A 616 -4.84 4.99 -22.41
N PHE A 617 -3.97 5.34 -21.48
CA PHE A 617 -3.46 4.48 -20.43
C PHE A 617 -4.00 4.90 -19.06
N VAL A 618 -4.27 3.93 -18.22
CA VAL A 618 -4.77 4.11 -16.85
C VAL A 618 -3.98 3.20 -15.91
N THR A 619 -3.79 3.67 -14.68
CA THR A 619 -3.39 2.79 -13.58
C THR A 619 -4.49 2.76 -12.53
N LEU A 620 -4.71 1.59 -11.94
CA LEU A 620 -5.63 1.42 -10.83
C LEU A 620 -4.82 1.32 -9.56
N THR A 621 -4.72 2.44 -8.85
CA THR A 621 -4.03 2.54 -7.57
C THR A 621 -4.53 1.46 -6.60
N ASN A 622 -3.60 0.64 -6.13
CA ASN A 622 -3.83 -0.35 -5.10
C ASN A 622 -3.01 0.05 -3.87
N THR A 623 -3.67 0.49 -2.81
CA THR A 623 -3.02 0.85 -1.55
C THR A 623 -2.78 -0.35 -0.62
N GLU A 624 -3.13 -1.55 -1.08
CA GLU A 624 -3.06 -2.80 -0.34
C GLU A 624 -1.96 -3.74 -0.87
N GLY A 625 -1.87 -4.95 -0.33
CA GLY A 625 -0.97 -6.01 -0.82
C GLY A 625 0.35 -6.18 -0.07
N CYS A 626 0.52 -5.51 1.08
CA CYS A 626 1.68 -5.65 1.97
C CYS A 626 1.25 -6.17 3.36
N GLY A 627 2.21 -6.58 4.20
CA GLY A 627 1.95 -6.97 5.60
C GLY A 627 0.97 -8.14 5.74
N THR A 628 -0.03 -7.99 6.61
CA THR A 628 -1.07 -9.00 6.85
C THR A 628 -2.30 -8.82 5.95
N THR A 629 -2.22 -7.96 4.92
CA THR A 629 -3.36 -7.73 4.02
C THR A 629 -3.67 -8.96 3.16
N THR A 630 -4.95 -9.28 2.99
CA THR A 630 -5.40 -10.52 2.35
C THR A 630 -5.30 -10.56 0.84
N GLY A 631 -5.19 -11.77 0.31
CA GLY A 631 -4.99 -12.00 -1.11
C GLY A 631 -6.25 -12.13 -1.96
N ALA A 632 -7.37 -12.63 -1.43
CA ALA A 632 -8.52 -13.03 -2.29
C ALA A 632 -9.27 -11.85 -2.91
N GLU A 633 -9.52 -10.77 -2.16
CA GLU A 633 -10.23 -9.58 -2.67
C GLU A 633 -9.36 -8.77 -3.61
N VAL A 634 -8.11 -8.55 -3.23
CA VAL A 634 -7.11 -7.90 -4.07
C VAL A 634 -6.93 -8.68 -5.37
N LEU A 635 -6.83 -10.02 -5.29
CA LEU A 635 -6.76 -10.88 -6.48
C LEU A 635 -8.02 -10.78 -7.34
N ASN A 636 -9.23 -10.84 -6.75
CA ASN A 636 -10.48 -10.70 -7.50
C ASN A 636 -10.56 -9.33 -8.19
N PHE A 637 -10.25 -8.25 -7.48
CA PHE A 637 -10.18 -6.90 -8.04
C PHE A 637 -9.22 -6.84 -9.23
N ILE A 638 -7.98 -7.27 -9.00
CA ILE A 638 -6.92 -7.25 -10.01
C ILE A 638 -7.32 -8.06 -11.26
N LEU A 639 -7.84 -9.28 -11.08
CA LEU A 639 -8.22 -10.16 -12.18
C LEU A 639 -9.45 -9.65 -12.94
N SER A 640 -10.45 -9.10 -12.24
CA SER A 640 -11.64 -8.55 -12.88
C SER A 640 -11.30 -7.37 -13.79
N TYR A 641 -10.45 -6.44 -13.33
CA TYR A 641 -10.02 -5.32 -14.15
C TYR A 641 -9.09 -5.71 -15.29
N ALA A 642 -8.19 -6.67 -15.07
CA ALA A 642 -7.31 -7.16 -16.12
C ALA A 642 -8.09 -7.72 -17.33
N LYS A 643 -9.33 -8.19 -17.13
CA LYS A 643 -10.23 -8.71 -18.16
C LYS A 643 -11.38 -7.77 -18.53
N HIS A 644 -11.35 -6.51 -18.09
CA HIS A 644 -12.42 -5.58 -18.40
C HIS A 644 -12.55 -5.40 -19.93
N ASP A 645 -13.76 -5.32 -20.48
CA ASP A 645 -14.02 -5.27 -21.93
C ASP A 645 -13.30 -4.10 -22.65
N MET A 646 -13.13 -2.99 -21.93
CA MET A 646 -12.42 -1.79 -22.40
C MET A 646 -10.89 -1.93 -22.36
N VAL A 647 -10.35 -2.93 -21.67
CA VAL A 647 -8.91 -3.16 -21.54
C VAL A 647 -8.41 -3.94 -22.74
N ASP A 648 -7.50 -3.32 -23.49
CA ASP A 648 -6.91 -3.92 -24.70
C ASP A 648 -5.63 -4.70 -24.39
N ALA A 649 -4.83 -4.16 -23.48
CA ALA A 649 -3.62 -4.78 -22.99
C ALA A 649 -3.43 -4.40 -21.52
N CYS A 650 -2.93 -5.34 -20.72
CA CYS A 650 -2.71 -5.15 -19.29
C CYS A 650 -1.31 -5.61 -18.88
N ALA A 651 -0.62 -4.77 -18.10
CA ALA A 651 0.66 -5.06 -17.49
C ALA A 651 0.59 -4.94 -15.97
N PHE A 652 1.22 -5.89 -15.29
CA PHE A 652 1.36 -5.93 -13.85
C PHE A 652 2.74 -5.41 -13.46
N VAL A 653 2.77 -4.47 -12.50
CA VAL A 653 4.01 -3.91 -11.96
C VAL A 653 4.13 -4.28 -10.49
N SER A 654 5.15 -5.08 -10.17
CA SER A 654 5.37 -5.65 -8.85
C SER A 654 6.66 -5.18 -8.20
N LEU A 655 6.74 -5.38 -6.87
CA LEU A 655 7.97 -5.29 -6.09
C LEU A 655 8.51 -6.68 -5.71
N GLY A 656 7.70 -7.73 -5.85
CA GLY A 656 8.06 -9.11 -5.54
C GLY A 656 7.99 -9.48 -4.05
N CYS A 657 7.72 -8.54 -3.13
CA CYS A 657 7.53 -8.83 -1.70
C CYS A 657 6.06 -8.70 -1.25
N GLU A 658 5.16 -8.43 -2.19
CA GLU A 658 3.74 -8.41 -1.93
C GLU A 658 3.17 -9.79 -1.58
N MET A 659 2.05 -9.78 -0.86
CA MET A 659 1.31 -11.01 -0.53
C MET A 659 0.66 -11.63 -1.77
N VAL A 660 0.22 -10.80 -2.71
CA VAL A 660 -0.35 -11.22 -4.01
C VAL A 660 0.72 -11.11 -5.10
N SER A 661 1.68 -12.03 -5.05
CA SER A 661 2.83 -12.04 -5.95
C SER A 661 2.44 -12.34 -7.41
N PRO A 662 3.28 -11.99 -8.41
CA PRO A 662 3.10 -12.43 -9.79
C PRO A 662 2.92 -13.94 -9.91
N GLY A 663 3.75 -14.74 -9.23
CA GLY A 663 3.63 -16.21 -9.26
C GLY A 663 2.28 -16.68 -8.75
N PHE A 664 1.78 -16.06 -7.68
CA PHE A 664 0.46 -16.32 -7.13
C PHE A 664 -0.67 -15.99 -8.12
N ILE A 665 -0.64 -14.80 -8.73
CA ILE A 665 -1.65 -14.38 -9.72
C ILE A 665 -1.65 -15.31 -10.94
N LYS A 666 -0.46 -15.70 -11.45
CA LYS A 666 -0.31 -16.64 -12.57
C LYS A 666 -0.87 -18.02 -12.25
N SER A 667 -0.64 -18.53 -11.04
CA SER A 667 -1.19 -19.82 -10.59
C SER A 667 -2.72 -19.77 -10.51
N ALA A 668 -3.28 -18.70 -9.95
CA ALA A 668 -4.72 -18.47 -9.89
C ALA A 668 -5.35 -18.38 -11.30
N MET A 669 -4.69 -17.71 -12.25
CA MET A 669 -5.12 -17.63 -13.66
C MET A 669 -5.18 -19.00 -14.36
N ARG A 670 -4.24 -19.91 -14.03
CA ARG A 670 -4.17 -21.27 -14.61
C ARG A 670 -5.12 -22.27 -13.94
N GLY A 671 -5.83 -21.87 -12.88
CA GLY A 671 -6.70 -22.75 -12.12
C GLY A 671 -5.97 -23.79 -11.28
N GLY A 672 -4.72 -23.51 -10.88
CA GLY A 672 -3.99 -24.37 -9.95
C GLY A 672 -4.61 -24.35 -8.56
N ASP A 673 -4.41 -25.44 -7.80
CA ASP A 673 -4.64 -25.43 -6.35
C ASP A 673 -3.59 -24.50 -5.73
N VAL A 674 -3.95 -23.23 -5.61
CA VAL A 674 -3.23 -22.25 -4.79
C VAL A 674 -3.48 -22.64 -3.34
N SER A 675 -2.73 -23.65 -2.89
CA SER A 675 -2.74 -24.28 -1.57
C SER A 675 -2.22 -23.34 -0.48
N PHE A 676 -2.76 -22.12 -0.45
CA PHE A 676 -3.09 -21.41 0.77
C PHE A 676 -4.46 -21.96 1.21
N PRO A 677 -4.56 -22.65 2.35
CA PRO A 677 -5.81 -23.22 2.84
C PRO A 677 -6.98 -22.22 2.92
N GLU A 678 -6.71 -20.92 2.87
CA GLU A 678 -7.73 -19.87 2.95
C GLU A 678 -8.10 -19.21 1.61
N ILE A 679 -7.29 -19.36 0.54
CA ILE A 679 -7.62 -18.86 -0.81
C ILE A 679 -8.14 -19.99 -1.71
N SER A 680 -7.97 -21.26 -1.31
CA SER A 680 -8.44 -22.44 -2.06
C SER A 680 -9.97 -22.54 -2.22
N SER A 681 -10.74 -21.57 -1.71
CA SER A 681 -12.19 -21.47 -1.91
C SER A 681 -12.61 -20.42 -2.94
N SER A 682 -11.70 -19.56 -3.45
CA SER A 682 -12.00 -18.77 -4.65
C SER A 682 -11.99 -19.75 -5.82
N ALA A 683 -13.18 -20.27 -6.16
CA ALA A 683 -13.36 -21.18 -7.28
C ALA A 683 -12.58 -20.65 -8.49
N ILE A 684 -11.62 -21.46 -8.93
CA ILE A 684 -10.84 -21.40 -10.18
C ILE A 684 -11.42 -20.37 -11.15
N VAL A 685 -10.72 -19.27 -11.41
CA VAL A 685 -11.08 -18.40 -12.53
C VAL A 685 -10.55 -19.08 -13.80
N ALA A 686 -11.29 -20.08 -14.29
CA ALA A 686 -10.90 -20.86 -15.45
C ALA A 686 -10.74 -19.95 -16.68
N GLY A 687 -9.65 -20.15 -17.44
CA GLY A 687 -9.55 -19.67 -18.83
C GLY A 687 -8.63 -18.49 -19.10
N TYR A 688 -7.72 -18.13 -18.19
CA TYR A 688 -6.69 -17.13 -18.49
C TYR A 688 -5.35 -17.77 -18.87
N ASN A 689 -4.72 -17.21 -19.88
CA ASN A 689 -3.33 -17.49 -20.19
C ASN A 689 -2.45 -16.36 -19.64
N PRO A 690 -1.62 -16.61 -18.61
CA PRO A 690 -0.71 -15.60 -18.08
C PRO A 690 0.21 -14.94 -19.11
N GLU A 691 0.52 -15.64 -20.21
CA GLU A 691 1.38 -15.14 -21.28
C GLU A 691 0.74 -14.01 -22.10
N ASP A 692 -0.56 -13.75 -21.91
CA ASP A 692 -1.24 -12.62 -22.55
C ASP A 692 -0.91 -11.27 -21.89
N TYR A 693 -0.34 -11.28 -20.68
CA TYR A 693 -0.11 -10.09 -19.85
C TYR A 693 1.37 -9.72 -19.71
N GLY A 694 1.62 -8.45 -19.38
CA GLY A 694 2.96 -7.97 -19.02
C GLY A 694 3.26 -8.25 -17.56
N TRP A 695 4.44 -8.77 -17.25
CA TRP A 695 4.86 -9.05 -15.87
C TRP A 695 6.21 -8.37 -15.65
N LEU A 696 6.20 -7.28 -14.89
CA LEU A 696 7.40 -6.47 -14.65
C LEU A 696 7.63 -6.32 -13.16
N THR A 697 8.84 -6.62 -12.71
CA THR A 697 9.29 -6.39 -11.35
C THR A 697 10.23 -5.20 -11.32
N ILE A 698 10.02 -4.25 -10.41
CA ILE A 698 10.79 -3.00 -10.36
C ILE A 698 12.30 -3.26 -10.27
N GLN A 699 12.71 -4.24 -9.46
CA GLN A 699 14.15 -4.50 -9.32
C GLN A 699 14.77 -5.10 -10.57
N GLU A 700 14.07 -6.02 -11.23
CA GLU A 700 14.57 -6.70 -12.43
C GLU A 700 14.70 -5.72 -13.59
N CYS A 701 13.89 -4.66 -13.58
CA CYS A 701 13.96 -3.58 -14.55
C CYS A 701 15.03 -2.53 -14.23
N GLY A 702 15.81 -2.66 -13.15
CA GLY A 702 16.83 -1.66 -12.76
C GLY A 702 16.27 -0.45 -12.03
N GLY A 703 15.15 -0.61 -11.32
CA GLY A 703 14.52 0.45 -10.55
C GLY A 703 13.48 1.24 -11.35
N THR A 704 13.14 2.44 -10.87
CA THR A 704 11.94 3.16 -11.33
C THR A 704 11.96 3.49 -12.82
N GLU A 705 13.04 4.12 -13.28
CA GLU A 705 13.17 4.57 -14.69
C GLU A 705 13.20 3.38 -15.65
N GLY A 706 14.01 2.36 -15.36
CA GLY A 706 14.05 1.17 -16.18
C GLY A 706 12.72 0.39 -16.18
N THR A 707 11.94 0.45 -15.10
CA THR A 707 10.56 -0.09 -15.08
C THR A 707 9.65 0.69 -16.03
N VAL A 708 9.65 2.02 -15.94
CA VAL A 708 8.85 2.90 -16.82
C VAL A 708 9.15 2.63 -18.29
N ASP A 709 10.43 2.48 -18.63
CA ASP A 709 10.87 2.14 -19.99
C ASP A 709 10.46 0.73 -20.42
N SER A 710 10.61 -0.25 -19.53
CA SER A 710 10.25 -1.64 -19.83
C SER A 710 8.74 -1.82 -20.03
N VAL A 711 7.92 -1.12 -19.23
CA VAL A 711 6.46 -1.07 -19.41
C VAL A 711 6.12 -0.48 -20.78
N ALA A 712 6.72 0.66 -21.14
CA ALA A 712 6.49 1.31 -22.42
C ALA A 712 6.84 0.39 -23.60
N ASN A 713 8.03 -0.21 -23.56
CA ASN A 713 8.50 -1.15 -24.58
C ASN A 713 7.58 -2.38 -24.69
N TRP A 714 7.06 -2.89 -23.57
CA TRP A 714 6.14 -4.03 -23.57
C TRP A 714 4.84 -3.67 -24.29
N PHE A 715 4.23 -2.53 -23.98
CA PHE A 715 3.00 -2.09 -24.66
C PHE A 715 3.22 -1.82 -26.15
N GLU A 716 4.34 -1.20 -26.53
CA GLU A 716 4.66 -0.97 -27.94
C GLU A 716 4.71 -2.29 -28.72
N LYS A 717 5.37 -3.31 -28.16
CA LYS A 717 5.42 -4.65 -28.78
C LYS A 717 4.05 -5.32 -28.80
N LYS A 718 3.34 -5.32 -27.67
CA LYS A 718 2.05 -6.01 -27.53
C LYS A 718 1.00 -5.44 -28.48
N LEU A 719 0.95 -4.12 -28.64
CA LEU A 719 -0.01 -3.45 -29.52
C LEU A 719 0.41 -3.50 -30.99
N ALA A 720 1.71 -3.61 -31.31
CA ALA A 720 2.16 -3.80 -32.70
C ALA A 720 1.72 -5.15 -33.29
N ASP A 721 1.65 -6.20 -32.48
CA ASP A 721 1.23 -7.55 -32.89
C ASP A 721 -0.31 -7.76 -32.79
N ARG A 722 -1.05 -6.73 -32.34
CA ARG A 722 -2.49 -6.80 -32.12
C ARG A 722 -3.25 -6.87 -33.46
N LYS A 723 -4.30 -7.71 -33.51
CA LYS A 723 -5.27 -7.67 -34.61
C LYS A 723 -6.15 -6.43 -34.49
N GLU A 724 -6.49 -5.84 -35.62
CA GLU A 724 -7.42 -4.70 -35.62
C GLU A 724 -8.78 -5.10 -35.03
N PRO A 725 -9.34 -4.29 -34.12
CA PRO A 725 -10.68 -4.50 -33.61
C PRO A 725 -11.72 -4.51 -34.74
N ILE A 726 -12.76 -5.33 -34.60
CA ILE A 726 -13.86 -5.40 -35.57
C ILE A 726 -14.96 -4.44 -35.11
N PRO A 727 -15.24 -3.35 -35.85
CA PRO A 727 -16.33 -2.45 -35.50
C PRO A 727 -17.68 -3.18 -35.56
N ALA A 728 -18.55 -2.90 -34.60
CA ALA A 728 -19.90 -3.45 -34.53
C ALA A 728 -20.89 -2.41 -33.98
N LYS A 729 -22.18 -2.64 -34.20
CA LYS A 729 -23.25 -1.83 -33.60
C LYS A 729 -23.86 -2.57 -32.42
N GLY A 730 -23.74 -2.00 -31.23
CA GLY A 730 -24.32 -2.53 -30.01
C GLY A 730 -25.77 -2.13 -29.83
N SER A 731 -26.47 -2.83 -28.95
CA SER A 731 -27.88 -2.63 -28.62
C SER A 731 -28.10 -2.61 -27.10
N GLY A 732 -29.34 -2.38 -26.63
CA GLY A 732 -29.65 -2.45 -25.20
C GLY A 732 -29.35 -3.80 -24.55
N ARG A 733 -29.36 -4.88 -25.35
CA ARG A 733 -28.95 -6.23 -24.94
C ARG A 733 -27.46 -6.32 -24.59
N ASP A 734 -26.65 -5.43 -25.13
CA ASP A 734 -25.21 -5.36 -24.92
C ASP A 734 -24.83 -4.40 -23.79
N LEU A 735 -25.77 -3.67 -23.17
CA LEU A 735 -25.44 -2.72 -22.10
C LEU A 735 -25.13 -3.43 -20.78
N ARG A 736 -23.96 -3.14 -20.16
CA ARG A 736 -23.71 -3.36 -18.71
C ARG A 736 -23.58 -2.00 -18.01
N ILE A 737 -24.57 -1.64 -17.21
CA ILE A 737 -24.59 -0.35 -16.51
C ILE A 737 -24.56 -0.53 -14.99
N GLY A 738 -23.70 0.25 -14.33
CA GLY A 738 -23.73 0.44 -12.89
C GLY A 738 -24.69 1.56 -12.55
N LEU A 739 -25.59 1.35 -11.60
CA LEU A 739 -26.51 2.37 -11.13
C LEU A 739 -26.30 2.58 -9.62
N THR A 740 -25.98 3.81 -9.23
CA THR A 740 -25.71 4.18 -7.83
C THR A 740 -26.23 5.58 -7.53
N SER A 741 -26.35 5.91 -6.24
CA SER A 741 -26.83 7.21 -5.79
C SER A 741 -26.18 7.62 -4.47
N THR A 742 -26.02 8.93 -4.29
CA THR A 742 -25.60 9.53 -3.02
C THR A 742 -26.60 10.58 -2.57
N GLY A 743 -26.76 10.72 -1.25
CA GLY A 743 -27.70 11.65 -0.66
C GLY A 743 -29.17 11.22 -0.73
N PRO A 744 -30.10 12.14 -0.40
CA PRO A 744 -31.54 11.85 -0.38
C PRO A 744 -32.08 11.50 -1.76
N LEU A 745 -32.93 10.48 -1.82
CA LEU A 745 -33.60 10.05 -3.06
C LEU A 745 -35.12 10.20 -2.91
N SER A 746 -35.73 11.03 -3.75
CA SER A 746 -37.19 11.20 -3.78
C SER A 746 -37.89 10.00 -4.43
N ASP A 747 -39.13 9.69 -4.03
CA ASP A 747 -39.92 8.60 -4.62
C ASP A 747 -40.11 8.77 -6.15
N GLU A 748 -40.24 10.01 -6.62
CA GLU A 748 -40.32 10.31 -8.06
C GLU A 748 -39.03 9.93 -8.79
N SER A 749 -37.88 10.33 -8.25
CA SER A 749 -36.57 10.00 -8.82
C SER A 749 -36.30 8.50 -8.76
N ALA A 750 -36.65 7.86 -7.64
CA ALA A 750 -36.56 6.41 -7.46
C ALA A 750 -37.39 5.66 -8.50
N GLN A 751 -38.64 6.09 -8.74
CA GLN A 751 -39.52 5.52 -9.75
C GLN A 751 -38.92 5.62 -11.16
N ARG A 752 -38.42 6.80 -11.56
CA ARG A 752 -37.82 6.98 -12.89
C ARG A 752 -36.56 6.15 -13.09
N LEU A 753 -35.71 6.07 -12.06
CA LEU A 753 -34.51 5.24 -12.09
C LEU A 753 -34.86 3.73 -12.15
N ALA A 754 -35.93 3.31 -11.48
CA ALA A 754 -36.45 1.94 -11.59
C ALA A 754 -36.99 1.65 -13.00
N GLU A 755 -37.74 2.57 -13.61
CA GLU A 755 -38.23 2.46 -14.99
C GLU A 755 -37.08 2.37 -15.99
N PHE A 756 -36.05 3.19 -15.82
CA PHE A 756 -34.83 3.14 -16.61
C PHE A 756 -34.15 1.76 -16.47
N ALA A 757 -33.89 1.31 -15.24
CA ALA A 757 -33.29 -0.01 -14.99
C ALA A 757 -34.15 -1.14 -15.60
N ALA A 758 -35.47 -1.09 -15.42
CA ALA A 758 -36.39 -2.07 -15.99
C ALA A 758 -36.33 -2.11 -17.53
N SER A 759 -36.20 -0.96 -18.19
CA SER A 759 -36.10 -0.88 -19.64
C SER A 759 -34.80 -1.50 -20.19
N VAL A 760 -33.68 -1.32 -19.48
CA VAL A 760 -32.39 -1.97 -19.79
C VAL A 760 -32.51 -3.49 -19.62
N LEU A 761 -33.11 -3.94 -18.52
CA LEU A 761 -33.33 -5.36 -18.24
C LEU A 761 -34.29 -5.99 -19.26
N ALA A 762 -35.35 -5.29 -19.67
CA ALA A 762 -36.30 -5.75 -20.69
C ALA A 762 -35.66 -5.88 -22.08
N ALA A 763 -34.61 -5.11 -22.38
CA ALA A 763 -33.78 -5.32 -23.58
C ALA A 763 -32.81 -6.51 -23.46
N GLY A 764 -32.72 -7.14 -22.28
CA GLY A 764 -31.79 -8.24 -22.00
C GLY A 764 -30.36 -7.79 -21.69
N GLY A 765 -30.19 -6.53 -21.28
CA GLY A 765 -28.94 -5.99 -20.74
C GLY A 765 -28.72 -6.36 -19.28
N THR A 766 -27.74 -5.72 -18.66
CA THR A 766 -27.32 -5.97 -17.28
C THR A 766 -27.30 -4.67 -16.49
N VAL A 767 -27.89 -4.69 -15.29
CA VAL A 767 -27.87 -3.58 -14.34
C VAL A 767 -27.23 -4.06 -13.05
N ILE A 768 -26.25 -3.31 -12.54
CA ILE A 768 -25.57 -3.64 -11.28
C ILE A 768 -25.78 -2.50 -10.29
N ILE A 769 -26.27 -2.83 -9.09
CA ILE A 769 -26.54 -1.85 -8.02
C ILE A 769 -25.77 -2.24 -6.76
N PRO A 770 -25.07 -1.31 -6.09
CA PRO A 770 -24.42 -1.58 -4.80
C PRO A 770 -25.45 -1.89 -3.70
N ALA A 771 -25.17 -2.85 -2.82
CA ALA A 771 -26.08 -3.29 -1.76
C ALA A 771 -26.45 -2.18 -0.74
N HIS A 772 -25.54 -1.25 -0.45
CA HIS A 772 -25.80 -0.12 0.45
C HIS A 772 -26.35 1.12 -0.26
N CYS A 773 -26.61 1.04 -1.57
CA CYS A 773 -27.15 2.15 -2.34
C CYS A 773 -28.58 2.53 -1.88
N SER A 774 -28.87 3.83 -1.76
CA SER A 774 -30.21 4.30 -1.37
C SER A 774 -31.32 3.87 -2.34
N LEU A 775 -30.98 3.56 -3.61
CA LEU A 775 -31.91 3.00 -4.59
C LEU A 775 -32.51 1.66 -4.15
N VAL A 776 -31.69 0.68 -3.80
CA VAL A 776 -32.19 -0.67 -3.44
C VAL A 776 -32.85 -0.70 -2.08
N GLN A 777 -32.63 0.33 -1.25
CA GLN A 777 -33.31 0.51 0.04
C GLN A 777 -34.64 1.27 -0.10
N ASN A 778 -34.88 1.96 -1.21
CA ASN A 778 -36.09 2.76 -1.42
C ASN A 778 -37.29 1.85 -1.78
N PRO A 779 -38.42 1.93 -1.04
CA PRO A 779 -39.59 1.08 -1.28
C PRO A 779 -40.20 1.22 -2.68
N THR A 780 -40.23 2.42 -3.24
CA THR A 780 -40.77 2.68 -4.59
C THR A 780 -39.93 1.99 -5.65
N PHE A 781 -38.61 2.05 -5.55
CA PHE A 781 -37.70 1.33 -6.45
C PHE A 781 -37.89 -0.19 -6.34
N GLN A 782 -37.99 -0.71 -5.12
CA GLN A 782 -38.22 -2.13 -4.88
C GLN A 782 -39.54 -2.62 -5.46
N GLU A 783 -40.63 -1.88 -5.26
CA GLU A 783 -41.96 -2.22 -5.77
C GLU A 783 -41.99 -2.20 -7.30
N ALA A 784 -41.39 -1.19 -7.92
CA ALA A 784 -41.36 -1.05 -9.38
C ALA A 784 -40.67 -2.24 -10.09
N LEU A 785 -39.62 -2.81 -9.51
CA LEU A 785 -38.91 -3.97 -10.06
C LEU A 785 -39.34 -5.32 -9.45
N SER A 786 -40.21 -5.30 -8.43
CA SER A 786 -40.57 -6.47 -7.61
C SER A 786 -39.37 -7.15 -6.92
N VAL A 787 -38.44 -6.33 -6.41
CA VAL A 787 -37.18 -6.77 -5.78
C VAL A 787 -37.19 -6.49 -4.27
N HIS A 788 -37.95 -7.27 -3.52
CA HIS A 788 -38.03 -7.13 -2.07
C HIS A 788 -36.85 -7.82 -1.38
N GLN A 789 -36.06 -7.06 -0.58
CA GLN A 789 -34.92 -7.57 0.19
C GLN A 789 -33.90 -8.36 -0.66
N ALA A 790 -33.53 -7.82 -1.83
CA ALA A 790 -32.59 -8.47 -2.72
C ALA A 790 -31.22 -8.68 -2.04
N ALA A 791 -30.86 -9.95 -1.83
CA ALA A 791 -29.55 -10.32 -1.32
C ALA A 791 -28.46 -10.05 -2.39
N PRO A 792 -27.21 -9.77 -1.99
CA PRO A 792 -26.09 -9.68 -2.93
C PRO A 792 -25.97 -10.94 -3.80
N SER A 793 -25.85 -10.73 -5.10
CA SER A 793 -25.59 -11.77 -6.10
C SER A 793 -24.16 -11.75 -6.63
N LEU A 794 -23.41 -10.67 -6.35
CA LEU A 794 -22.03 -10.47 -6.76
C LEU A 794 -21.20 -10.04 -5.56
N THR A 795 -19.95 -10.51 -5.46
CA THR A 795 -19.00 -9.94 -4.51
C THR A 795 -18.48 -8.61 -5.05
N PHE A 796 -17.81 -7.84 -4.20
CA PHE A 796 -17.16 -6.61 -4.63
C PHE A 796 -16.24 -6.86 -5.83
N ALA A 797 -16.40 -6.06 -6.89
CA ALA A 797 -15.67 -6.17 -8.15
C ALA A 797 -15.83 -7.51 -8.91
N GLN A 798 -16.85 -8.33 -8.60
CA GLN A 798 -17.15 -9.54 -9.37
C GLN A 798 -17.86 -9.18 -10.69
N VAL A 799 -17.30 -9.61 -11.81
CA VAL A 799 -17.93 -9.48 -13.13
C VAL A 799 -19.15 -10.43 -13.22
N PRO A 800 -20.34 -9.98 -13.64
CA PRO A 800 -21.49 -10.85 -13.83
C PRO A 800 -21.26 -11.84 -14.98
N GLU A 801 -21.52 -13.12 -14.73
CA GLU A 801 -21.42 -14.19 -15.74
C GLU A 801 -22.70 -14.33 -16.58
N THR A 802 -23.82 -13.85 -16.04
CA THR A 802 -25.13 -13.86 -16.69
C THR A 802 -25.69 -12.45 -16.79
N ARG A 803 -26.69 -12.25 -17.66
CA ARG A 803 -27.33 -10.94 -17.84
C ARG A 803 -28.55 -10.83 -16.93
N GLY A 804 -28.82 -9.64 -16.44
CA GLY A 804 -29.95 -9.36 -15.55
C GLY A 804 -29.61 -8.31 -14.50
N LEU A 805 -30.44 -8.24 -13.46
CA LEU A 805 -30.20 -7.38 -12.32
C LEU A 805 -29.26 -8.08 -11.36
N HIS A 806 -28.21 -7.39 -10.92
CA HIS A 806 -27.31 -7.87 -9.90
C HIS A 806 -27.18 -6.87 -8.76
N ILE A 807 -27.13 -7.39 -7.55
CA ILE A 807 -26.76 -6.62 -6.37
C ILE A 807 -25.31 -6.94 -6.02
N MET A 808 -24.44 -5.94 -6.13
CA MET A 808 -23.05 -6.07 -5.77
C MET A 808 -22.89 -5.80 -4.28
N GLN A 809 -22.24 -6.73 -3.58
CA GLN A 809 -21.88 -6.51 -2.19
C GLN A 809 -21.08 -5.20 -2.05
N SER A 810 -21.52 -4.36 -1.13
CA SER A 810 -20.82 -3.13 -0.75
C SER A 810 -20.19 -3.36 0.62
N ILE A 811 -18.89 -3.07 0.72
CA ILE A 811 -18.15 -3.23 1.98
C ILE A 811 -18.21 -1.91 2.77
N THR A 812 -18.47 -0.80 2.09
CA THR A 812 -18.50 0.55 2.65
C THR A 812 -19.60 1.38 1.98
N GLU A 813 -19.86 2.57 2.51
CA GLU A 813 -20.73 3.60 1.92
C GLU A 813 -19.93 4.69 1.19
N ASN A 814 -18.61 4.53 1.08
CA ASN A 814 -17.77 5.52 0.42
C ASN A 814 -18.05 5.50 -1.10
N PRO A 815 -18.38 6.66 -1.71
CA PRO A 815 -18.70 6.71 -3.14
C PRO A 815 -17.56 6.24 -4.04
N ILE A 816 -16.31 6.58 -3.73
CA ILE A 816 -15.13 6.19 -4.52
C ILE A 816 -14.90 4.67 -4.44
N GLU A 817 -14.98 4.07 -3.25
CA GLU A 817 -14.87 2.62 -3.09
C GLU A 817 -16.04 1.91 -3.82
N THR A 818 -17.24 2.48 -3.79
CA THR A 818 -18.43 1.95 -4.48
C THR A 818 -18.29 1.96 -6.00
N VAL A 819 -17.90 3.10 -6.60
CA VAL A 819 -17.67 3.19 -8.05
C VAL A 819 -16.49 2.34 -8.49
N THR A 820 -15.53 2.08 -7.60
CA THR A 820 -14.44 1.13 -7.85
C THR A 820 -14.95 -0.31 -7.96
N GLY A 821 -15.89 -0.73 -7.11
CA GLY A 821 -16.50 -2.05 -7.28
C GLY A 821 -17.27 -2.15 -8.61
N LEU A 822 -18.05 -1.12 -8.94
CA LEU A 822 -18.83 -1.07 -10.17
C LEU A 822 -17.95 -1.00 -11.43
N GLY A 823 -16.84 -0.27 -11.38
CA GLY A 823 -15.92 -0.09 -12.51
C GLY A 823 -15.24 -1.38 -12.98
N ALA A 824 -15.19 -2.41 -12.14
CA ALA A 824 -14.70 -3.73 -12.54
C ALA A 824 -15.73 -4.52 -13.36
N ALA A 825 -17.02 -4.20 -13.22
CA ALA A 825 -18.13 -5.04 -13.64
C ALA A 825 -19.07 -4.38 -14.67
N THR A 826 -18.84 -3.11 -15.03
CA THR A 826 -19.76 -2.28 -15.82
C THR A 826 -19.02 -1.49 -16.89
N ASP A 827 -19.70 -1.17 -17.98
CA ASP A 827 -19.11 -0.38 -19.09
C ASP A 827 -19.35 1.13 -18.95
N VAL A 828 -20.33 1.50 -18.12
CA VAL A 828 -20.71 2.87 -17.80
C VAL A 828 -21.36 2.87 -16.43
N ILE A 829 -21.09 3.91 -15.64
CA ILE A 829 -21.71 4.14 -14.34
C ILE A 829 -22.65 5.34 -14.45
N ALA A 830 -23.90 5.18 -14.06
CA ALA A 830 -24.84 6.26 -13.82
C ALA A 830 -24.92 6.52 -12.31
N HIS A 831 -24.43 7.67 -11.88
CA HIS A 831 -24.47 8.12 -10.50
C HIS A 831 -25.50 9.23 -10.34
N TYR A 832 -26.52 9.00 -9.51
CA TYR A 832 -27.55 9.98 -9.20
C TYR A 832 -27.21 10.79 -7.94
N SER A 833 -27.33 12.11 -8.01
CA SER A 833 -27.32 13.01 -6.85
C SER A 833 -28.03 14.32 -7.17
N ASP A 834 -28.64 14.95 -6.17
CA ASP A 834 -29.22 16.30 -6.28
C ASP A 834 -28.37 17.37 -5.55
N ASP A 835 -27.20 16.98 -5.06
CA ASP A 835 -26.32 17.84 -4.26
C ASP A 835 -24.98 18.06 -4.97
N VAL A 836 -24.13 17.03 -5.00
CA VAL A 836 -22.77 17.12 -5.54
C VAL A 836 -22.53 16.02 -6.56
N ALA A 837 -21.89 16.37 -7.68
CA ALA A 837 -21.43 15.38 -8.66
C ALA A 837 -20.33 14.52 -8.02
N SER A 838 -20.46 13.19 -8.12
CA SER A 838 -19.41 12.28 -7.67
C SER A 838 -18.20 12.38 -8.61
N PRO A 839 -16.97 12.28 -8.08
CA PRO A 839 -15.81 11.94 -8.90
C PRO A 839 -16.09 10.73 -9.78
N ALA A 840 -15.54 10.75 -11.00
CA ALA A 840 -15.67 9.65 -11.93
C ALA A 840 -14.75 8.48 -11.56
N HIS A 841 -15.06 7.29 -12.07
CA HIS A 841 -14.14 6.17 -12.04
C HIS A 841 -12.98 6.36 -13.05
N SER A 842 -11.76 5.95 -12.70
CA SER A 842 -10.55 6.14 -13.52
C SER A 842 -10.57 5.38 -14.87
N LEU A 843 -11.12 4.16 -14.88
CA LEU A 843 -11.24 3.32 -16.09
C LEU A 843 -12.56 3.53 -16.83
N VAL A 844 -13.69 3.29 -16.17
CA VAL A 844 -15.04 3.36 -16.73
C VAL A 844 -15.64 4.77 -16.69
N PRO A 845 -16.33 5.24 -17.75
CA PRO A 845 -17.03 6.52 -17.75
C PRO A 845 -18.13 6.59 -16.68
N THR A 846 -18.24 7.72 -15.99
CA THR A 846 -19.24 7.96 -14.94
C THR A 846 -20.08 9.19 -15.26
N LEU A 847 -21.35 8.94 -15.58
CA LEU A 847 -22.37 9.96 -15.83
C LEU A 847 -22.99 10.40 -14.50
N ASN A 848 -22.87 11.69 -14.18
CA ASN A 848 -23.56 12.30 -13.05
C ASN A 848 -24.93 12.83 -13.48
N ILE A 849 -25.97 12.32 -12.86
CA ILE A 849 -27.37 12.59 -13.21
C ILE A 849 -28.07 13.22 -12.00
N SER A 850 -28.90 14.23 -12.23
CA SER A 850 -29.71 14.87 -11.18
C SER A 850 -31.19 14.91 -11.58
N LYS A 851 -32.09 15.20 -10.64
CA LYS A 851 -33.51 15.41 -10.96
C LYS A 851 -33.71 16.64 -11.83
N ASP A 852 -33.13 17.75 -11.39
CA ASP A 852 -33.18 19.07 -12.02
C ASP A 852 -31.74 19.58 -12.21
N LYS A 853 -31.50 20.59 -13.06
CA LYS A 853 -30.17 21.18 -13.23
C LYS A 853 -29.61 21.70 -11.89
N VAL A 854 -28.56 21.05 -11.40
CA VAL A 854 -27.83 21.47 -10.20
C VAL A 854 -26.74 22.49 -10.57
N ASN A 855 -25.73 22.08 -11.33
CA ASN A 855 -24.63 22.92 -11.79
C ASN A 855 -23.95 22.31 -13.03
N ASP A 856 -22.84 22.91 -13.47
CA ASP A 856 -22.14 22.48 -14.70
C ASP A 856 -21.33 21.18 -14.54
N ASP A 857 -21.22 20.60 -13.34
CA ASP A 857 -20.52 19.33 -13.09
C ASP A 857 -21.37 18.08 -13.39
N PHE A 858 -22.70 18.24 -13.52
CA PHE A 858 -23.63 17.16 -13.87
C PHE A 858 -23.79 16.99 -15.38
N ASP A 859 -23.89 15.75 -15.85
CA ASP A 859 -23.98 15.41 -17.26
C ASP A 859 -25.39 15.59 -17.82
N ALA A 860 -26.42 15.19 -17.07
CA ALA A 860 -27.80 15.19 -17.53
C ALA A 860 -28.83 15.30 -16.40
N GLU A 861 -30.05 15.67 -16.76
CA GLU A 861 -31.23 15.57 -15.90
C GLU A 861 -31.99 14.25 -16.13
N LEU A 862 -32.68 13.74 -15.12
CA LEU A 862 -33.57 12.55 -15.24
C LEU A 862 -34.73 12.75 -16.23
N SER A 863 -34.99 13.99 -16.66
CA SER A 863 -36.02 14.30 -17.66
C SER A 863 -35.52 14.18 -19.11
N GLU A 864 -34.20 14.10 -19.30
CA GLU A 864 -33.55 14.06 -20.61
C GLU A 864 -33.42 12.63 -21.15
N ASP A 865 -33.02 12.50 -22.43
CA ASP A 865 -32.81 11.22 -23.10
C ASP A 865 -31.48 10.58 -22.67
N LEU A 866 -31.51 9.88 -21.53
CA LEU A 866 -30.36 9.15 -21.01
C LEU A 866 -29.89 8.04 -21.96
N ALA A 867 -30.77 7.45 -22.78
CA ALA A 867 -30.41 6.38 -23.71
C ALA A 867 -29.48 6.91 -24.80
N SER A 868 -29.81 8.07 -25.38
CA SER A 868 -28.95 8.74 -26.37
C SER A 868 -27.59 9.12 -25.77
N LEU A 869 -27.58 9.71 -24.58
CA LEU A 869 -26.33 10.11 -23.93
C LEU A 869 -25.43 8.92 -23.61
N ILE A 870 -26.00 7.82 -23.09
CA ILE A 870 -25.24 6.58 -22.84
C ILE A 870 -24.72 6.00 -24.17
N ALA A 871 -25.48 6.10 -25.27
CA ALA A 871 -25.02 5.64 -26.57
C ALA A 871 -23.79 6.42 -27.04
N GLU A 872 -23.79 7.74 -26.85
CA GLU A 872 -22.65 8.62 -27.18
C GLU A 872 -21.43 8.29 -26.32
N VAL A 873 -21.61 8.03 -25.02
CA VAL A 873 -20.53 7.58 -24.13
C VAL A 873 -19.92 6.26 -24.61
N LEU A 874 -20.74 5.25 -24.87
CA LEU A 874 -20.26 3.94 -25.32
C LEU A 874 -19.61 3.99 -26.72
N SER A 875 -20.08 4.92 -27.56
CA SER A 875 -19.51 5.23 -28.88
C SER A 875 -18.24 6.08 -28.81
N ASN A 876 -17.81 6.46 -27.61
CA ASN A 876 -16.69 7.38 -27.36
C ASN A 876 -16.85 8.73 -28.10
N ASP A 877 -18.09 9.17 -28.29
CA ASP A 877 -18.44 10.44 -28.94
C ASP A 877 -18.78 11.53 -27.89
N TYR A 878 -19.06 11.13 -26.65
CA TYR A 878 -19.20 12.02 -25.49
C TYR A 878 -18.35 11.50 -24.31
N GLN A 879 -17.58 12.40 -23.70
CA GLN A 879 -16.84 12.12 -22.47
C GLN A 879 -17.57 12.77 -21.29
N PRO A 880 -17.98 12.02 -20.26
CA PRO A 880 -18.65 12.60 -19.10
C PRO A 880 -17.82 13.70 -18.44
N LYS A 881 -18.49 14.70 -17.87
CA LYS A 881 -17.86 15.94 -17.42
C LYS A 881 -16.78 15.71 -16.37
N GLN A 882 -17.03 14.82 -15.40
CA GLN A 882 -16.05 14.50 -14.36
C GLN A 882 -14.84 13.74 -14.93
N ASN A 883 -15.06 12.82 -15.89
CA ASN A 883 -13.97 12.18 -16.63
C ASN A 883 -13.16 13.21 -17.45
N HIS A 884 -13.82 14.13 -18.15
CA HIS A 884 -13.17 15.17 -18.95
C HIS A 884 -12.33 16.13 -18.10
N LEU A 885 -12.83 16.49 -16.91
CA LEU A 885 -12.12 17.33 -15.94
C LEU A 885 -10.96 16.60 -15.26
N ALA A 886 -10.78 15.29 -15.49
CA ALA A 886 -9.92 14.42 -14.72
C ALA A 886 -10.20 14.50 -13.20
N ASN A 887 -11.48 14.73 -12.83
CA ASN A 887 -11.96 14.55 -11.47
C ASN A 887 -12.37 13.09 -11.31
N SER A 888 -11.37 12.21 -11.24
CA SER A 888 -11.57 10.77 -11.17
C SER A 888 -10.69 10.11 -10.13
N GLY A 889 -11.14 8.97 -9.61
CA GLY A 889 -10.35 8.13 -8.71
C GLY A 889 -10.85 6.70 -8.67
N ASN A 890 -10.06 5.86 -8.01
CA ASN A 890 -10.43 4.50 -7.67
C ASN A 890 -9.79 4.15 -6.33
N GLN A 891 -10.48 3.34 -5.54
CA GLN A 891 -10.01 2.90 -4.24
C GLN A 891 -10.58 1.52 -3.93
N ILE A 892 -9.69 0.55 -3.71
CA ILE A 892 -10.12 -0.75 -3.18
C ILE A 892 -10.57 -0.51 -1.73
N PRO A 893 -11.75 -1.01 -1.32
CA PRO A 893 -12.22 -0.88 0.03
C PRO A 893 -11.25 -1.55 1.00
N ARG A 894 -10.79 -0.77 1.97
CA ARG A 894 -9.96 -1.26 3.09
C ARG A 894 -10.90 -1.80 4.17
N GLY A 895 -11.35 -3.05 4.00
CA GLY A 895 -12.53 -3.66 4.66
C GLY A 895 -12.26 -4.76 5.70
N PRO A 896 -13.28 -5.38 6.31
CA PRO A 896 -13.13 -6.48 7.29
C PRO A 896 -12.51 -7.74 6.66
N ARG A 897 -12.41 -7.78 5.34
CA ARG A 897 -11.71 -8.80 4.58
C ARG A 897 -10.33 -8.38 4.15
N ALA A 898 -9.93 -7.11 4.25
CA ALA A 898 -8.56 -6.68 3.97
C ALA A 898 -7.56 -7.26 4.97
N HIS A 899 -8.00 -7.82 6.11
CA HIS A 899 -7.13 -8.49 7.10
C HIS A 899 -7.56 -9.94 7.44
N ALA A 900 -8.49 -10.51 6.68
CA ALA A 900 -8.95 -11.90 6.77
C ALA A 900 -7.99 -12.93 6.13
N ILE A 901 -6.98 -13.36 6.87
CA ILE A 901 -5.98 -14.31 6.36
C ILE A 901 -6.53 -15.73 6.29
#